data_AF-A0A328UFJ2-F1
#
_entry.id   AF-A0A328UFJ2-F1
#
_cell.length_a   1.000
_cell.length_b   1.000
_cell.length_c   1.000
_cell.angle_alpha   90.00
_cell.angle_beta   90.00
_cell.angle_gamma   90.00
#
_symmetry.space_group_name_H-M   'P 1'
#
loop_
_entity.id
_entity.type
_entity.pdbx_description
1 polymer ?
#
loop_
_entity_poly.entity_id
_entity_poly.type
_entity_poly.pdbx_seq_one_letter_code
_entity_poly.pdbx_strand_id
1 'polypeptide(L)'
;MRQRTHVKMARIVSLSLCAVILFSFANALALVKNNSGKKQEISAWSWGEGDGLSYAAEDSRWVISAARNAGEAPLTRAELEKMLPQEISVRVASTENSMWTAGGIVDEVGKTALSTAENLPVTWDLSDFSDEEMYEGEYTAKAVLPAGYALLHGLAAPSVTVVAKGIRQQEPTGAASTYDELVAAIAATRAGTPATIVVENDFTLTESVVIPAGKDIVLVDNGEKRTISAKGISTMFEVLNGGKLTFASSSTGKLTVDGAGGGGQMNHSGRIVCCYGTFVLDGANICNADSVGNYSGVVYISGPGSLFEMRSGEIRDNEVSGGGLTTYNATVYAAAGARLNISGGKITENKANDVREQGYTTAGILARSDEGPVEIAMTGGEISHNMSAGQENGGGGVWLCADTWNYGYQKHPVTMTMSGDAKIINNTADYGGGGVFVFGNAVFTMNGGEISGNTVIDGMGGGVATYDYLKNTNQPDSYIDTWEQYVHTEFTMNSGVISNNTAGREDAGVGGNDGGCGGGVYIASNHVQLRGGKIVNNRAARQGGGVYVGSTPYKLFVYDALVTQNSAEILGGGMWLCPTGSAESYVKNGGAIFDNICDGAGDDIASLPKTGGATLSLTNRLLGDWLVHWYEDGLIKEDSGALGLPAEDALRYPDTALLGGRITSTENLALKAVVAQEGKRVAEEAAKLVISGNTAPRGGGIGTNGAVIFNQYPVEYPTVNVSVVKKWAQDDMNHPKNVTVYLYQDGQKIDEKVLCDENDWTFIFQDLPKYQGNALEQDTEKIESQYTIEEEAVEGYTGTVTQAADNQYVFTVTNDKEMPKSGNLSVQKILAGNAAEPDREFHFTILLSEKSISGSYGELDFENGKALVTLKGGEHRTATNLPAGISYTVTESEENQDGYVTTSTGAAGIVQEGQTVEAIFTNTRAIITPEPDAHAGSLKIAKTVSGSGADAEKKFAFSVKLSDSKDIPLSGDYAYTGSSSMAGSATPEQGVLAFGVDGTAEIELSHGQWITIEGLPAGTKYRVSESNNEGYSVITPNGTEGVIQKAGESSVLFENHKSEAPPPSDPADTHVPQEPSRTGADNSFWAPSLLMVISLCSFVLLLLDSRKYRYQPEHLQKH
;
A
#
# COMPACT_ATOMS: atom_id res chain seq x y z
N MET A 1 -21.23 -39.41 -63.29
CA MET A 1 -20.29 -39.76 -64.39
C MET A 1 -19.96 -38.47 -65.14
N ARG A 2 -18.76 -38.23 -65.68
CA ARG A 2 -17.49 -39.00 -65.66
C ARG A 2 -16.30 -38.02 -65.75
N GLN A 3 -15.29 -38.23 -64.89
CA GLN A 3 -13.84 -38.17 -65.19
C GLN A 3 -13.21 -36.86 -65.76
N ARG A 4 -12.27 -36.21 -65.03
CA ARG A 4 -10.78 -36.44 -64.96
C ARG A 4 -9.99 -35.67 -66.06
N THR A 5 -8.73 -35.22 -65.90
CA THR A 5 -7.75 -35.31 -64.80
C THR A 5 -6.71 -34.15 -64.82
N HIS A 6 -6.40 -33.61 -63.63
CA HIS A 6 -5.05 -33.45 -63.02
C HIS A 6 -3.76 -32.99 -63.78
N VAL A 7 -2.98 -32.16 -63.04
CA VAL A 7 -1.48 -32.23 -62.82
C VAL A 7 -0.54 -31.76 -63.94
N LYS A 8 0.58 -31.03 -63.70
CA LYS A 8 1.08 -30.17 -62.58
C LYS A 8 2.27 -29.31 -63.08
N MET A 9 2.49 -28.16 -62.43
CA MET A 9 3.78 -27.49 -62.12
C MET A 9 4.92 -27.39 -63.17
N ALA A 10 5.11 -26.17 -63.69
CA ALA A 10 6.40 -25.45 -63.74
C ALA A 10 6.08 -23.98 -63.32
N ARG A 11 6.68 -23.32 -62.33
CA ARG A 11 8.09 -23.03 -61.96
C ARG A 11 8.76 -22.00 -62.89
N ILE A 12 9.30 -20.93 -62.28
CA ILE A 12 10.10 -19.83 -62.88
C ILE A 12 9.25 -18.86 -63.73
N VAL A 13 9.35 -17.52 -63.66
CA VAL A 13 9.68 -16.48 -62.66
C VAL A 13 9.74 -15.17 -63.48
N SER A 14 9.11 -14.10 -62.98
CA SER A 14 9.32 -12.67 -63.33
C SER A 14 9.11 -12.13 -64.77
N LEU A 15 8.18 -11.16 -64.85
CA LEU A 15 8.29 -9.83 -65.51
C LEU A 15 8.42 -9.79 -67.06
N SER A 16 7.70 -8.91 -67.79
CA SER A 16 7.01 -7.66 -67.43
C SER A 16 5.84 -7.29 -68.38
N LEU A 17 4.93 -6.43 -67.89
CA LEU A 17 3.97 -5.53 -68.60
C LEU A 17 2.97 -6.17 -69.61
N CYS A 18 1.67 -6.21 -69.28
CA CYS A 18 0.62 -5.19 -69.53
C CYS A 18 0.05 -5.25 -70.98
N ALA A 19 -1.21 -5.67 -71.23
CA ALA A 19 -2.52 -5.03 -70.92
C ALA A 19 -2.85 -3.86 -71.89
N VAL A 20 -4.09 -3.57 -72.35
CA VAL A 20 -5.48 -3.87 -71.89
C VAL A 20 -6.39 -4.12 -73.14
N ILE A 21 -7.72 -4.22 -72.95
CA ILE A 21 -8.87 -4.05 -73.89
C ILE A 21 -9.47 -5.39 -74.41
N LEU A 22 -10.61 -5.94 -73.91
CA LEU A 22 -12.00 -5.43 -73.67
C LEU A 22 -12.90 -5.51 -74.94
N PHE A 23 -14.22 -5.79 -74.91
CA PHE A 23 -15.13 -6.48 -73.95
C PHE A 23 -16.55 -6.63 -74.58
N SER A 24 -17.29 -7.72 -74.34
CA SER A 24 -18.77 -7.86 -74.55
C SER A 24 -19.18 -9.33 -74.32
N PHE A 25 -20.37 -9.72 -73.84
CA PHE A 25 -21.59 -9.09 -73.26
C PHE A 25 -22.35 -10.25 -72.56
N ALA A 26 -23.28 -10.13 -71.59
CA ALA A 26 -23.80 -9.11 -70.67
C ALA A 26 -24.45 -9.89 -69.47
N ASN A 27 -24.87 -9.37 -68.30
CA ASN A 27 -25.10 -8.01 -67.79
C ASN A 27 -24.25 -7.77 -66.53
N ALA A 28 -23.98 -6.55 -66.02
CA ALA A 28 -24.55 -5.22 -66.27
C ALA A 28 -25.93 -4.90 -65.65
N LEU A 29 -26.27 -5.52 -64.52
CA LEU A 29 -27.17 -4.98 -63.48
C LEU A 29 -26.87 -5.79 -62.19
N ALA A 30 -26.64 -5.22 -61.01
CA ALA A 30 -26.83 -3.83 -60.59
C ALA A 30 -25.54 -3.00 -60.54
N LEU A 31 -25.72 -1.70 -60.81
CA LEU A 31 -24.90 -0.61 -60.28
C LEU A 31 -25.57 -0.13 -58.97
N VAL A 32 -24.79 0.37 -58.01
CA VAL A 32 -25.24 1.03 -56.75
C VAL A 32 -25.79 0.08 -55.65
N LYS A 33 -25.42 0.38 -54.38
CA LYS A 33 -25.66 -0.37 -53.11
C LYS A 33 -24.83 -1.67 -53.00
N ASN A 34 -23.92 -1.89 -52.03
CA ASN A 34 -23.37 -1.12 -50.88
C ASN A 34 -21.82 -1.12 -51.02
N ASN A 35 -20.99 -0.23 -50.48
CA ASN A 35 -21.11 0.83 -49.46
C ASN A 35 -21.56 0.41 -48.05
N SER A 36 -20.79 -0.47 -47.42
CA SER A 36 -20.62 -0.51 -45.97
C SER A 36 -19.27 -1.18 -45.63
N GLY A 37 -18.51 -0.72 -44.64
CA GLY A 37 -18.78 0.44 -43.77
C GLY A 37 -18.07 0.37 -42.41
N LYS A 38 -17.53 -0.79 -42.03
CA LYS A 38 -16.70 -0.94 -40.83
C LYS A 38 -15.35 -0.25 -41.04
N LYS A 39 -15.30 1.02 -40.64
CA LYS A 39 -14.06 1.72 -40.28
C LYS A 39 -13.46 1.05 -39.04
N GLN A 40 -12.15 1.19 -38.84
CA GLN A 40 -11.52 0.83 -37.56
C GLN A 40 -11.91 1.86 -36.50
N GLU A 41 -12.31 1.40 -35.32
CA GLU A 41 -12.78 2.27 -34.23
C GLU A 41 -11.64 2.56 -33.25
N ILE A 42 -11.34 3.85 -33.09
CA ILE A 42 -10.39 4.39 -32.11
C ILE A 42 -11.07 4.43 -30.74
N SER A 43 -10.46 3.83 -29.73
CA SER A 43 -10.96 3.81 -28.35
C SER A 43 -10.24 4.78 -27.40
N ALA A 44 -9.04 5.26 -27.77
CA ALA A 44 -8.31 6.32 -27.08
C ALA A 44 -7.22 6.92 -28.00
N TRP A 45 -6.74 8.13 -27.68
CA TRP A 45 -5.60 8.77 -28.37
C TRP A 45 -4.70 9.56 -27.40
N SER A 46 -3.49 9.86 -27.85
CA SER A 46 -2.56 10.83 -27.25
C SER A 46 -1.74 11.54 -28.34
N TRP A 47 -1.11 12.66 -28.00
CA TRP A 47 -0.33 13.47 -28.95
C TRP A 47 1.14 13.03 -28.99
N GLY A 48 1.77 13.18 -30.15
CA GLY A 48 3.23 13.23 -30.25
C GLY A 48 3.76 14.60 -29.82
N GLU A 49 5.08 14.69 -29.58
CA GLU A 49 5.75 15.96 -29.23
C GLU A 49 5.63 16.97 -30.39
N GLY A 50 4.89 18.07 -30.15
CA GLY A 50 4.73 19.18 -31.07
C GLY A 50 5.14 20.51 -30.41
N ASP A 51 5.83 21.37 -31.15
CA ASP A 51 6.38 22.63 -30.63
C ASP A 51 5.28 23.55 -30.08
N GLY A 52 5.30 23.77 -28.76
CA GLY A 52 4.38 24.69 -28.07
C GLY A 52 3.02 24.11 -27.67
N LEU A 53 2.81 22.80 -27.83
CA LEU A 53 1.63 22.09 -27.33
C LEU A 53 1.75 21.82 -25.82
N SER A 54 0.73 22.21 -25.04
CA SER A 54 0.63 21.94 -23.60
C SER A 54 -0.76 21.45 -23.21
N TYR A 55 -0.89 20.82 -22.04
CA TYR A 55 -2.18 20.41 -21.48
C TYR A 55 -2.64 21.41 -20.41
N ALA A 56 -3.78 22.05 -20.63
CA ALA A 56 -4.42 22.92 -19.64
C ALA A 56 -5.25 22.04 -18.69
N ALA A 57 -4.63 21.64 -17.58
CA ALA A 57 -5.24 20.72 -16.62
C ALA A 57 -6.53 21.27 -15.96
N GLU A 58 -6.63 22.60 -15.82
CA GLU A 58 -7.83 23.28 -15.28
C GLU A 58 -9.04 23.17 -16.24
N ASP A 59 -8.79 23.18 -17.55
CA ASP A 59 -9.82 23.13 -18.61
C ASP A 59 -10.00 21.72 -19.22
N SER A 60 -9.20 20.74 -18.78
CA SER A 60 -9.09 19.39 -19.37
C SER A 60 -8.83 19.33 -20.89
N ARG A 61 -8.21 20.37 -21.46
CA ARG A 61 -8.01 20.51 -22.93
C ARG A 61 -6.56 20.75 -23.32
N TRP A 62 -6.23 20.39 -24.55
CA TRP A 62 -4.91 20.61 -25.14
C TRP A 62 -4.83 21.98 -25.80
N VAL A 63 -3.78 22.73 -25.48
CA VAL A 63 -3.61 24.14 -25.83
C VAL A 63 -2.30 24.36 -26.59
N ILE A 64 -2.37 25.07 -27.71
CA ILE A 64 -1.21 25.72 -28.33
C ILE A 64 -1.30 27.22 -28.02
N SER A 65 -0.28 27.76 -27.34
CA SER A 65 -0.17 29.19 -27.07
C SER A 65 0.58 29.89 -28.20
N ALA A 66 -0.15 30.60 -29.07
CA ALA A 66 0.40 31.28 -30.24
C ALA A 66 0.52 32.80 -29.95
N ALA A 67 1.69 33.22 -29.46
CA ALA A 67 1.96 34.61 -29.09
C ALA A 67 2.64 35.39 -30.23
N ARG A 68 2.19 36.64 -30.48
CA ARG A 68 2.81 37.61 -31.40
C ARG A 68 3.19 38.89 -30.67
N ASN A 69 4.21 39.60 -31.16
CA ASN A 69 4.50 40.96 -30.69
C ASN A 69 3.63 42.00 -31.41
N ALA A 70 3.29 43.07 -30.70
CA ALA A 70 2.49 44.16 -31.26
C ALA A 70 3.17 44.80 -32.49
N GLY A 71 2.56 44.65 -33.67
CA GLY A 71 3.08 45.12 -34.95
C GLY A 71 3.62 44.02 -35.87
N GLU A 72 3.69 42.76 -35.43
CA GLU A 72 3.80 41.61 -36.34
C GLU A 72 2.51 41.41 -37.16
N ALA A 73 2.60 40.67 -38.27
CA ALA A 73 1.44 40.30 -39.06
C ALA A 73 0.54 39.30 -38.29
N PRO A 74 -0.79 39.30 -38.54
CA PRO A 74 -1.68 38.26 -38.04
C PRO A 74 -1.16 36.86 -38.35
N LEU A 75 -1.36 35.94 -37.43
CA LEU A 75 -0.94 34.56 -37.61
C LEU A 75 -1.85 33.91 -38.67
N THR A 76 -1.26 33.27 -39.67
CA THR A 76 -2.00 32.75 -40.83
C THR A 76 -2.37 31.28 -40.64
N ARG A 77 -3.45 30.82 -41.29
CA ARG A 77 -3.86 29.40 -41.32
C ARG A 77 -2.70 28.48 -41.71
N ALA A 78 -1.89 28.88 -42.70
CA ALA A 78 -0.74 28.15 -43.20
C ALA A 78 0.53 28.24 -42.31
N GLU A 79 0.56 29.10 -41.28
CA GLU A 79 1.53 29.01 -40.18
C GLU A 79 1.02 28.05 -39.10
N LEU A 80 -0.27 28.15 -38.74
CA LEU A 80 -0.89 27.30 -37.72
C LEU A 80 -0.89 25.82 -38.07
N GLU A 81 -1.17 25.48 -39.32
CA GLU A 81 -1.14 24.09 -39.84
C GLU A 81 0.23 23.41 -39.68
N LYS A 82 1.30 24.20 -39.44
CA LYS A 82 2.66 23.72 -39.10
C LYS A 82 2.94 23.62 -37.60
N MET A 83 2.17 24.31 -36.77
CA MET A 83 2.25 24.24 -35.29
C MET A 83 1.45 23.03 -34.76
N LEU A 84 0.43 22.59 -35.50
CA LEU A 84 -0.42 21.47 -35.12
C LEU A 84 0.29 20.11 -35.33
N PRO A 85 0.11 19.13 -34.42
CA PRO A 85 0.67 17.78 -34.57
C PRO A 85 0.26 17.12 -35.90
N GLN A 86 1.24 16.59 -36.63
CA GLN A 86 1.00 15.94 -37.92
C GLN A 86 0.58 14.47 -37.77
N GLU A 87 0.84 13.87 -36.61
CA GLU A 87 0.45 12.50 -36.23
C GLU A 87 -0.20 12.51 -34.83
N ILE A 88 -1.12 11.56 -34.60
CA ILE A 88 -1.65 11.21 -33.28
C ILE A 88 -1.43 9.73 -33.00
N SER A 89 -1.09 9.40 -31.75
CA SER A 89 -0.93 8.03 -31.28
C SER A 89 -2.29 7.51 -30.82
N VAL A 90 -2.89 6.53 -31.53
CA VAL A 90 -4.23 6.01 -31.23
C VAL A 90 -4.19 4.56 -30.79
N ARG A 91 -5.20 4.14 -30.02
CA ARG A 91 -5.49 2.73 -29.72
C ARG A 91 -6.69 2.28 -30.55
N VAL A 92 -6.51 1.18 -31.29
CA VAL A 92 -7.55 0.58 -32.14
C VAL A 92 -8.17 -0.63 -31.44
N ALA A 93 -9.48 -0.82 -31.57
CA ALA A 93 -10.18 -2.03 -31.14
C ALA A 93 -10.25 -3.09 -32.26
N SER A 94 -9.90 -4.34 -31.96
CA SER A 94 -10.01 -5.46 -32.91
C SER A 94 -11.44 -5.99 -32.99
N THR A 95 -12.08 -5.88 -34.16
CA THR A 95 -13.54 -6.07 -34.30
C THR A 95 -13.99 -7.54 -34.39
N GLU A 96 -13.98 -8.27 -33.27
CA GLU A 96 -14.85 -9.43 -33.04
C GLU A 96 -15.19 -9.51 -31.53
N ASN A 97 -16.49 -9.41 -31.19
CA ASN A 97 -17.06 -9.45 -29.83
C ASN A 97 -16.44 -8.54 -28.73
N SER A 98 -16.30 -7.24 -28.98
CA SER A 98 -16.04 -6.24 -27.94
C SER A 98 -17.33 -5.60 -27.40
N MET A 99 -17.82 -6.06 -26.25
CA MET A 99 -18.70 -5.25 -25.40
C MET A 99 -17.83 -4.24 -24.62
N TRP A 100 -18.21 -2.96 -24.65
CA TRP A 100 -17.74 -1.86 -23.78
C TRP A 100 -16.23 -1.78 -23.45
N THR A 101 -15.52 -0.81 -24.03
CA THR A 101 -14.70 0.15 -23.25
C THR A 101 -14.09 1.26 -24.12
N ALA A 102 -14.31 2.51 -23.70
CA ALA A 102 -13.37 3.62 -23.90
C ALA A 102 -13.32 4.37 -22.57
N GLY A 103 -12.22 4.22 -21.84
CA GLY A 103 -11.98 4.87 -20.55
C GLY A 103 -11.03 6.06 -20.68
N GLY A 104 -10.66 6.64 -19.54
CA GLY A 104 -9.67 7.73 -19.49
C GLY A 104 -8.23 7.27 -19.76
N ILE A 105 -7.30 8.20 -19.61
CA ILE A 105 -5.85 7.98 -19.72
C ILE A 105 -5.25 7.97 -18.31
N VAL A 106 -4.50 6.92 -17.95
CA VAL A 106 -3.72 6.85 -16.71
C VAL A 106 -2.42 6.06 -16.95
N ASP A 107 -1.29 6.69 -16.67
CA ASP A 107 -0.27 6.14 -15.77
C ASP A 107 0.05 7.27 -14.75
N GLU A 108 0.72 7.09 -13.63
CA GLU A 108 1.52 5.96 -13.10
C GLU A 108 0.61 4.93 -12.36
N VAL A 109 0.93 3.65 -12.15
CA VAL A 109 2.22 2.95 -12.19
C VAL A 109 2.08 1.60 -12.94
N GLY A 110 2.88 1.40 -14.00
CA GLY A 110 3.48 0.08 -14.25
C GLY A 110 2.64 -1.10 -14.82
N LYS A 111 2.00 -0.94 -15.99
CA LYS A 111 1.75 -2.00 -17.01
C LYS A 111 0.72 -3.11 -16.65
N THR A 112 -0.18 -3.57 -17.53
CA THR A 112 -0.39 -3.26 -18.97
C THR A 112 -1.84 -3.49 -19.39
N ALA A 113 -2.33 -2.68 -20.32
CA ALA A 113 -3.23 -3.15 -21.38
C ALA A 113 -2.76 -2.56 -22.72
N LEU A 114 -2.63 -3.38 -23.76
CA LEU A 114 -2.19 -2.98 -25.09
C LEU A 114 -2.96 -3.78 -26.17
N SER A 115 -3.93 -3.14 -26.83
CA SER A 115 -4.01 -3.27 -28.28
C SER A 115 -2.91 -2.40 -28.90
N THR A 116 -2.49 -2.71 -30.13
CA THR A 116 -1.38 -2.01 -30.79
C THR A 116 -1.69 -0.52 -30.95
N ALA A 117 -0.82 0.32 -30.40
CA ALA A 117 -0.87 1.74 -30.65
C ALA A 117 -0.36 2.02 -32.08
N GLU A 118 -1.12 2.81 -32.84
CA GLU A 118 -0.76 3.23 -34.19
C GLU A 118 -0.61 4.75 -34.24
N ASN A 119 0.47 5.23 -34.86
CA ASN A 119 0.57 6.63 -35.24
C ASN A 119 -0.27 6.85 -36.51
N LEU A 120 -1.37 7.58 -36.38
CA LEU A 120 -2.17 8.01 -37.54
C LEU A 120 -1.72 9.40 -37.98
N PRO A 121 -1.34 9.59 -39.26
CA PRO A 121 -1.21 10.93 -39.81
C PRO A 121 -2.60 11.59 -39.83
N VAL A 122 -2.70 12.83 -39.37
CA VAL A 122 -3.98 13.57 -39.36
C VAL A 122 -3.84 14.89 -40.10
N THR A 123 -4.83 15.18 -40.94
CA THR A 123 -5.06 16.54 -41.45
C THR A 123 -6.01 17.26 -40.49
N TRP A 124 -6.00 18.59 -40.51
CA TRP A 124 -6.78 19.38 -39.57
C TRP A 124 -7.97 20.04 -40.26
N ASP A 125 -9.15 19.86 -39.68
CA ASP A 125 -10.29 20.72 -39.97
C ASP A 125 -10.03 22.07 -39.28
N LEU A 126 -9.70 23.03 -40.14
CA LEU A 126 -9.47 24.43 -39.79
C LEU A 126 -10.61 25.31 -40.33
N SER A 127 -11.84 24.79 -40.43
CA SER A 127 -13.02 25.57 -40.81
C SER A 127 -13.42 26.64 -39.78
N ASP A 128 -13.02 26.47 -38.52
CA ASP A 128 -13.15 27.50 -37.46
C ASP A 128 -12.14 28.67 -37.64
N PHE A 129 -11.31 28.67 -38.69
CA PHE A 129 -10.24 29.63 -38.94
C PHE A 129 -10.40 30.32 -40.30
N SER A 130 -10.09 31.62 -40.37
CA SER A 130 -10.11 32.36 -41.65
C SER A 130 -8.81 32.18 -42.44
N ASP A 131 -8.92 32.23 -43.78
CA ASP A 131 -7.77 32.15 -44.69
C ASP A 131 -6.98 33.49 -44.78
N GLU A 132 -7.51 34.59 -44.24
CA GLU A 132 -6.99 35.95 -44.45
C GLU A 132 -6.34 36.54 -43.18
N GLU A 133 -7.03 36.55 -42.03
CA GLU A 133 -6.51 37.00 -40.73
C GLU A 133 -7.04 36.14 -39.56
N MET A 134 -6.22 35.92 -38.52
CA MET A 134 -6.66 35.53 -37.18
C MET A 134 -6.56 36.72 -36.22
N TYR A 135 -7.37 36.71 -35.16
CA TYR A 135 -7.40 37.75 -34.12
C TYR A 135 -6.99 37.15 -32.76
N GLU A 136 -6.88 38.00 -31.72
CA GLU A 136 -6.73 37.53 -30.34
C GLU A 136 -8.01 36.81 -29.88
N GLY A 137 -7.87 35.57 -29.38
CA GLY A 137 -9.00 34.71 -29.04
C GLY A 137 -8.62 33.21 -28.96
N GLU A 138 -9.64 32.38 -28.76
CA GLU A 138 -9.52 30.91 -28.74
C GLU A 138 -10.21 30.28 -29.95
N TYR A 139 -9.50 29.39 -30.64
CA TYR A 139 -9.98 28.67 -31.82
C TYR A 139 -9.80 27.16 -31.64
N THR A 140 -10.62 26.33 -32.28
CA THR A 140 -10.55 24.86 -32.11
C THR A 140 -10.17 24.17 -33.42
N ALA A 141 -8.94 23.68 -33.51
CA ALA A 141 -8.54 22.78 -34.58
C ALA A 141 -9.07 21.37 -34.27
N LYS A 142 -9.73 20.70 -35.23
CA LYS A 142 -10.28 19.35 -35.05
C LYS A 142 -9.58 18.37 -35.99
N ALA A 143 -9.14 17.22 -35.49
CA ALA A 143 -8.40 16.24 -36.29
C ALA A 143 -9.32 15.48 -37.25
N VAL A 144 -9.01 15.52 -38.55
CA VAL A 144 -9.66 14.74 -39.60
C VAL A 144 -8.94 13.41 -39.74
N LEU A 145 -9.61 12.34 -39.31
CA LEU A 145 -9.08 10.99 -39.38
C LEU A 145 -8.92 10.48 -40.83
N PRO A 146 -7.88 9.69 -41.14
CA PRO A 146 -7.72 9.08 -42.47
C PRO A 146 -8.90 8.21 -42.91
N ALA A 147 -9.07 8.10 -44.23
CA ALA A 147 -10.07 7.25 -44.86
C ALA A 147 -9.84 5.76 -44.51
N GLY A 148 -10.58 5.28 -43.51
CA GLY A 148 -10.42 3.95 -42.91
C GLY A 148 -10.77 3.94 -41.42
N TYR A 149 -10.67 5.08 -40.73
CA TYR A 149 -10.86 5.19 -39.28
C TYR A 149 -12.14 5.92 -38.88
N ALA A 150 -12.66 5.55 -37.72
CA ALA A 150 -13.76 6.13 -36.97
C ALA A 150 -13.33 6.37 -35.52
N LEU A 151 -14.08 7.22 -34.85
CA LEU A 151 -14.11 7.31 -33.40
C LEU A 151 -15.11 6.27 -32.90
N LEU A 152 -14.85 5.62 -31.76
CA LEU A 152 -15.87 4.83 -31.08
C LEU A 152 -17.05 5.74 -30.65
N HIS A 153 -18.26 5.20 -30.56
CA HIS A 153 -19.42 5.96 -30.06
C HIS A 153 -19.14 6.58 -28.69
N GLY A 154 -19.50 7.86 -28.53
CA GLY A 154 -19.23 8.66 -27.32
C GLY A 154 -17.83 9.30 -27.27
N LEU A 155 -16.91 8.90 -28.15
CA LEU A 155 -15.57 9.47 -28.22
C LEU A 155 -15.55 10.69 -29.17
N ALA A 156 -15.14 11.85 -28.65
CA ALA A 156 -15.07 13.10 -29.43
C ALA A 156 -13.99 13.04 -30.54
N ALA A 157 -13.96 14.03 -31.44
CA ALA A 157 -12.81 14.18 -32.32
C ALA A 157 -11.61 14.73 -31.52
N PRO A 158 -10.37 14.23 -31.71
CA PRO A 158 -9.18 14.83 -31.14
C PRO A 158 -9.12 16.31 -31.56
N SER A 159 -9.00 17.21 -30.59
CA SER A 159 -8.98 18.64 -30.86
C SER A 159 -7.92 19.35 -30.03
N VAL A 160 -7.45 20.47 -30.56
CA VAL A 160 -6.48 21.36 -29.92
C VAL A 160 -7.07 22.76 -29.94
N THR A 161 -7.18 23.37 -28.76
CA THR A 161 -7.47 24.79 -28.64
C THR A 161 -6.20 25.58 -28.97
N VAL A 162 -6.34 26.55 -29.87
CA VAL A 162 -5.30 27.50 -30.24
C VAL A 162 -5.64 28.80 -29.56
N VAL A 163 -4.82 29.18 -28.58
CA VAL A 163 -4.98 30.44 -27.83
C VAL A 163 -4.03 31.47 -28.45
N ALA A 164 -4.59 32.32 -29.30
CA ALA A 164 -3.87 33.39 -29.98
C ALA A 164 -3.79 34.63 -29.07
N LYS A 165 -2.57 35.10 -28.76
CA LYS A 165 -2.33 36.24 -27.84
C LYS A 165 -1.41 37.29 -28.47
N GLY A 166 -1.70 38.57 -28.23
CA GLY A 166 -0.90 39.69 -28.74
C GLY A 166 -1.05 39.96 -30.26
N ILE A 167 -2.00 39.29 -30.91
CA ILE A 167 -2.51 39.70 -32.24
C ILE A 167 -3.48 40.88 -32.03
N ARG A 168 -3.90 41.56 -33.10
CA ARG A 168 -5.04 42.49 -33.00
C ARG A 168 -6.23 41.77 -32.37
N GLN A 169 -6.85 42.39 -31.38
CA GLN A 169 -8.22 42.04 -31.01
C GLN A 169 -9.12 42.25 -32.24
N GLN A 170 -10.16 41.44 -32.37
CA GLN A 170 -11.15 41.67 -33.40
C GLN A 170 -11.89 42.97 -33.05
N GLU A 171 -11.57 44.05 -33.77
CA GLU A 171 -12.21 45.36 -33.57
C GLU A 171 -13.73 45.18 -33.59
N PRO A 172 -14.49 45.77 -32.64
CA PRO A 172 -15.93 45.60 -32.54
C PRO A 172 -16.61 45.83 -33.89
N THR A 173 -17.18 44.76 -34.44
CA THR A 173 -17.83 44.78 -35.76
C THR A 173 -19.07 45.66 -35.80
N GLY A 174 -19.62 45.97 -34.63
CA GLY A 174 -20.55 47.05 -34.38
C GLY A 174 -20.63 47.36 -32.88
N ALA A 175 -21.39 48.40 -32.55
CA ALA A 175 -21.78 48.75 -31.19
C ALA A 175 -23.27 49.14 -31.20
N ALA A 176 -23.98 48.91 -30.10
CA ALA A 176 -25.42 49.15 -30.00
C ALA A 176 -25.79 49.79 -28.66
N SER A 177 -26.49 50.92 -28.71
CA SER A 177 -27.18 51.55 -27.57
C SER A 177 -28.70 51.35 -27.63
N THR A 178 -29.22 50.79 -28.72
CA THR A 178 -30.65 50.66 -29.03
C THR A 178 -30.95 49.39 -29.82
N TYR A 179 -32.23 49.02 -29.89
CA TYR A 179 -32.73 47.91 -30.72
C TYR A 179 -32.38 48.08 -32.21
N ASP A 180 -32.62 49.26 -32.78
CA ASP A 180 -32.37 49.53 -34.21
C ASP A 180 -30.89 49.37 -34.57
N GLU A 181 -29.98 49.82 -33.70
CA GLU A 181 -28.53 49.66 -33.88
C GLU A 181 -28.09 48.20 -33.75
N LEU A 182 -28.65 47.45 -32.79
CA LEU A 182 -28.38 46.02 -32.64
C LEU A 182 -28.81 45.23 -33.90
N VAL A 183 -30.03 45.47 -34.39
CA VAL A 183 -30.54 44.84 -35.62
C VAL A 183 -29.72 45.25 -36.83
N ALA A 184 -29.28 46.51 -36.93
CA ALA A 184 -28.41 46.98 -38.01
C ALA A 184 -27.02 46.31 -37.98
N ALA A 185 -26.41 46.13 -36.81
CA ALA A 185 -25.11 45.45 -36.67
C ALA A 185 -25.20 43.94 -37.00
N ILE A 186 -26.27 43.27 -36.56
CA ILE A 186 -26.57 41.87 -36.95
C ILE A 186 -26.78 41.78 -38.46
N ALA A 187 -27.48 42.73 -39.07
CA ALA A 187 -27.67 42.78 -40.53
C ALA A 187 -26.36 42.99 -41.29
N ALA A 188 -25.48 43.87 -40.81
CA ALA A 188 -24.19 44.20 -41.42
C ALA A 188 -23.13 43.08 -41.32
N THR A 189 -23.21 42.23 -40.30
CA THR A 189 -22.30 41.08 -40.07
C THR A 189 -22.13 40.21 -41.34
N ARG A 190 -20.90 39.89 -41.74
CA ARG A 190 -20.63 38.98 -42.87
C ARG A 190 -20.97 37.53 -42.47
N ALA A 191 -21.57 36.77 -43.40
CA ALA A 191 -21.89 35.37 -43.13
C ALA A 191 -20.61 34.51 -43.06
N GLY A 192 -20.55 33.59 -42.10
CA GLY A 192 -19.40 32.73 -41.85
C GLY A 192 -18.24 33.37 -41.10
N THR A 193 -18.41 34.56 -40.52
CA THR A 193 -17.42 35.22 -39.65
C THR A 193 -18.06 35.60 -38.31
N PRO A 194 -17.45 35.25 -37.16
CA PRO A 194 -17.87 35.77 -35.85
C PRO A 194 -17.87 37.30 -35.83
N ALA A 195 -18.85 37.89 -35.17
CA ALA A 195 -19.05 39.33 -35.09
C ALA A 195 -19.41 39.75 -33.67
N THR A 196 -18.47 40.39 -32.98
CA THR A 196 -18.70 41.00 -31.66
C THR A 196 -19.42 42.33 -31.82
N ILE A 197 -20.54 42.47 -31.12
CA ILE A 197 -21.35 43.68 -31.00
C ILE A 197 -21.32 44.11 -29.54
N VAL A 198 -20.78 45.30 -29.29
CA VAL A 198 -20.67 45.85 -27.93
C VAL A 198 -21.97 46.53 -27.52
N VAL A 199 -22.49 46.18 -26.35
CA VAL A 199 -23.66 46.80 -25.71
C VAL A 199 -23.20 48.03 -24.94
N GLU A 200 -23.47 49.21 -25.49
CA GLU A 200 -22.94 50.48 -24.99
C GLU A 200 -23.80 51.12 -23.89
N ASN A 201 -25.11 50.83 -23.90
CA ASN A 201 -26.10 51.36 -22.95
C ASN A 201 -27.14 50.30 -22.61
N ASP A 202 -27.87 50.50 -21.52
CA ASP A 202 -29.05 49.71 -21.17
C ASP A 202 -30.24 50.09 -22.08
N PHE A 203 -30.92 49.11 -22.67
CA PHE A 203 -32.10 49.35 -23.52
C PHE A 203 -33.16 48.25 -23.40
N THR A 204 -34.33 48.51 -24.00
CA THR A 204 -35.51 47.64 -23.96
C THR A 204 -35.91 47.18 -25.36
N LEU A 205 -36.11 45.87 -25.51
CA LEU A 205 -36.69 45.23 -26.68
C LEU A 205 -38.22 45.32 -26.63
N THR A 206 -38.82 45.93 -27.65
CA THR A 206 -40.28 45.90 -27.91
C THR A 206 -40.64 45.03 -29.11
N GLU A 207 -39.65 44.44 -29.77
CA GLU A 207 -39.75 43.49 -30.88
C GLU A 207 -38.62 42.45 -30.73
N SER A 208 -38.75 41.28 -31.36
CA SER A 208 -37.79 40.17 -31.25
C SER A 208 -36.52 40.40 -32.07
N VAL A 209 -35.36 40.10 -31.49
CA VAL A 209 -34.07 40.11 -32.21
C VAL A 209 -33.84 38.75 -32.87
N VAL A 210 -33.90 38.71 -34.21
CA VAL A 210 -33.66 37.49 -34.99
C VAL A 210 -32.18 37.39 -35.38
N ILE A 211 -31.60 36.20 -35.23
CA ILE A 211 -30.24 35.84 -35.68
C ILE A 211 -30.34 34.90 -36.89
N PRO A 212 -30.13 35.39 -38.12
CA PRO A 212 -30.25 34.59 -39.34
C PRO A 212 -29.24 33.45 -39.48
N ALA A 213 -29.59 32.47 -40.33
CA ALA A 213 -28.68 31.42 -40.78
C ALA A 213 -27.37 31.98 -41.35
N GLY A 214 -26.24 31.40 -40.95
CA GLY A 214 -24.90 31.80 -41.37
C GLY A 214 -24.32 33.02 -40.65
N LYS A 215 -25.05 33.64 -39.70
CA LYS A 215 -24.54 34.70 -38.81
C LYS A 215 -24.01 34.07 -37.52
N ASP A 216 -22.89 34.59 -37.03
CA ASP A 216 -22.32 34.24 -35.73
C ASP A 216 -22.11 35.53 -34.94
N ILE A 217 -22.96 35.75 -33.92
CA ILE A 217 -23.10 37.03 -33.22
C ILE A 217 -22.69 36.86 -31.76
N VAL A 218 -21.73 37.66 -31.30
CA VAL A 218 -21.34 37.75 -29.88
C VAL A 218 -21.82 39.07 -29.32
N LEU A 219 -22.72 39.04 -28.35
CA LEU A 219 -23.11 40.24 -27.58
C LEU A 219 -22.27 40.29 -26.30
N VAL A 220 -21.65 41.43 -26.03
CA VAL A 220 -20.81 41.66 -24.85
C VAL A 220 -21.04 43.06 -24.30
N ASP A 221 -20.88 43.27 -23.00
CA ASP A 221 -20.87 44.60 -22.40
C ASP A 221 -19.62 45.43 -22.77
N ASN A 222 -19.68 46.75 -22.59
CA ASN A 222 -18.56 47.67 -22.86
C ASN A 222 -17.57 47.84 -21.68
N GLY A 223 -17.47 46.87 -20.78
CA GLY A 223 -16.62 46.96 -19.58
C GLY A 223 -17.36 47.37 -18.29
N GLU A 224 -18.63 47.73 -18.38
CA GLU A 224 -19.54 48.02 -17.25
C GLU A 224 -20.67 46.98 -17.14
N LYS A 225 -21.52 47.08 -16.12
CA LYS A 225 -22.79 46.34 -16.15
C LYS A 225 -23.70 46.90 -17.25
N ARG A 226 -24.28 46.02 -18.07
CA ARG A 226 -25.25 46.35 -19.12
C ARG A 226 -26.48 45.46 -19.08
N THR A 227 -27.64 46.04 -19.37
CA THR A 227 -28.94 45.35 -19.31
C THR A 227 -29.69 45.46 -20.64
N ILE A 228 -29.97 44.33 -21.28
CA ILE A 228 -30.97 44.23 -22.35
C ILE A 228 -32.27 43.73 -21.71
N SER A 229 -33.31 44.55 -21.73
CA SER A 229 -34.60 44.28 -21.08
C SER A 229 -35.71 43.97 -22.09
N ALA A 230 -36.81 43.34 -21.67
CA ALA A 230 -38.01 43.12 -22.48
C ALA A 230 -39.15 44.11 -22.16
N LYS A 231 -40.10 44.24 -23.09
CA LYS A 231 -41.41 44.86 -22.82
C LYS A 231 -42.47 44.43 -23.85
N GLY A 232 -43.46 43.64 -23.41
CA GLY A 232 -44.64 43.30 -24.24
C GLY A 232 -44.35 42.37 -25.42
N ILE A 233 -43.27 41.59 -25.35
CA ILE A 233 -42.84 40.59 -26.35
C ILE A 233 -42.85 39.18 -25.75
N SER A 234 -43.06 38.16 -26.59
CA SER A 234 -43.02 36.74 -26.17
C SER A 234 -41.67 36.06 -26.44
N THR A 235 -40.79 36.65 -27.25
CA THR A 235 -39.42 36.15 -27.48
C THR A 235 -38.47 37.34 -27.52
N MET A 236 -37.39 37.34 -26.73
CA MET A 236 -36.35 38.37 -26.83
C MET A 236 -35.40 38.09 -28.01
N PHE A 237 -34.83 36.88 -28.07
CA PHE A 237 -33.90 36.46 -29.12
C PHE A 237 -34.35 35.17 -29.81
N GLU A 238 -34.39 35.18 -31.14
CA GLU A 238 -34.70 34.01 -31.97
C GLU A 238 -33.48 33.64 -32.83
N VAL A 239 -32.87 32.48 -32.58
CA VAL A 239 -31.72 31.98 -33.34
C VAL A 239 -32.21 30.97 -34.37
N LEU A 240 -32.16 31.31 -35.65
CA LEU A 240 -32.58 30.41 -36.72
C LEU A 240 -31.57 29.29 -36.95
N ASN A 241 -31.99 28.20 -37.59
CA ASN A 241 -31.11 27.07 -37.91
C ASN A 241 -29.90 27.53 -38.75
N GLY A 242 -28.70 27.14 -38.31
CA GLY A 242 -27.43 27.58 -38.87
C GLY A 242 -26.98 28.98 -38.46
N GLY A 243 -27.74 29.70 -37.62
CA GLY A 243 -27.29 30.91 -36.92
C GLY A 243 -26.64 30.56 -35.58
N LYS A 244 -25.79 31.45 -35.07
CA LYS A 244 -25.14 31.33 -33.75
C LYS A 244 -25.23 32.64 -32.97
N LEU A 245 -25.56 32.52 -31.69
CA LEU A 245 -25.64 33.63 -30.73
C LEU A 245 -24.84 33.29 -29.48
N THR A 246 -23.95 34.19 -29.06
CA THR A 246 -23.22 34.12 -27.79
C THR A 246 -23.60 35.31 -26.91
N PHE A 247 -24.01 35.07 -25.67
CA PHE A 247 -24.06 36.10 -24.63
C PHE A 247 -22.79 36.02 -23.79
N ALA A 248 -21.85 36.91 -24.07
CA ALA A 248 -20.59 37.04 -23.37
C ALA A 248 -20.66 38.09 -22.23
N SER A 249 -19.64 38.15 -21.38
CA SER A 249 -19.36 39.34 -20.56
C SER A 249 -17.88 39.65 -20.55
N SER A 250 -17.53 40.93 -20.40
CA SER A 250 -16.13 41.35 -20.29
C SER A 250 -15.53 40.97 -18.92
N SER A 251 -14.22 41.14 -18.77
CA SER A 251 -13.52 40.88 -17.50
C SER A 251 -13.80 41.89 -16.39
N THR A 252 -14.47 43.01 -16.67
CA THR A 252 -14.79 44.06 -15.69
C THR A 252 -16.27 44.41 -15.61
N GLY A 253 -17.03 44.15 -16.67
CA GLY A 253 -18.46 44.40 -16.75
C GLY A 253 -19.31 43.15 -16.56
N LYS A 254 -20.57 43.25 -16.95
CA LYS A 254 -21.53 42.13 -16.89
C LYS A 254 -22.74 42.39 -17.78
N LEU A 255 -22.93 41.60 -18.82
CA LEU A 255 -24.16 41.57 -19.60
C LEU A 255 -25.27 40.84 -18.82
N THR A 256 -26.43 41.47 -18.72
CA THR A 256 -27.66 40.91 -18.16
C THR A 256 -28.77 40.98 -19.22
N VAL A 257 -29.45 39.87 -19.47
CA VAL A 257 -30.64 39.80 -20.32
C VAL A 257 -31.84 39.51 -19.41
N ASP A 258 -32.76 40.47 -19.35
CA ASP A 258 -33.75 40.59 -18.27
C ASP A 258 -35.19 40.58 -18.80
N GLY A 259 -35.97 39.58 -18.36
CA GLY A 259 -37.35 39.37 -18.78
C GLY A 259 -38.39 40.31 -18.16
N ALA A 260 -38.02 41.07 -17.11
CA ALA A 260 -38.96 41.90 -16.33
C ALA A 260 -38.42 43.25 -15.83
N GLY A 261 -37.10 43.39 -15.69
CA GLY A 261 -36.44 44.58 -15.15
C GLY A 261 -36.32 45.72 -16.16
N GLY A 262 -36.33 46.96 -15.67
CA GLY A 262 -35.99 48.17 -16.44
C GLY A 262 -37.06 48.66 -17.45
N GLY A 263 -37.55 47.78 -18.33
CA GLY A 263 -38.45 48.11 -19.43
C GLY A 263 -39.93 47.79 -19.17
N GLY A 264 -40.21 46.71 -18.45
CA GLY A 264 -41.52 46.09 -18.28
C GLY A 264 -41.38 44.56 -18.32
N GLN A 265 -42.47 43.81 -18.29
CA GLN A 265 -42.43 42.35 -18.45
C GLN A 265 -42.57 41.92 -19.92
N MET A 266 -42.03 40.75 -20.24
CA MET A 266 -42.48 39.94 -21.37
C MET A 266 -43.99 39.67 -21.32
N ASN A 267 -44.56 39.28 -22.45
CA ASN A 267 -45.88 38.65 -22.46
C ASN A 267 -45.79 37.25 -21.84
N HIS A 268 -46.94 36.72 -21.42
CA HIS A 268 -47.12 35.30 -21.13
C HIS A 268 -46.52 34.43 -22.26
N SER A 269 -45.91 33.31 -21.90
CA SER A 269 -45.02 32.48 -22.75
C SER A 269 -43.70 33.17 -23.12
N GLY A 270 -43.13 33.99 -22.23
CA GLY A 270 -41.91 34.76 -22.47
C GLY A 270 -40.63 33.92 -22.53
N ARG A 271 -40.05 33.79 -23.72
CA ARG A 271 -38.75 33.14 -23.96
C ARG A 271 -37.65 34.21 -24.06
N ILE A 272 -36.57 34.09 -23.29
CA ILE A 272 -35.39 34.97 -23.49
C ILE A 272 -34.61 34.50 -24.72
N VAL A 273 -34.42 33.19 -24.89
CA VAL A 273 -33.81 32.60 -26.08
C VAL A 273 -34.71 31.50 -26.65
N CYS A 274 -34.99 31.58 -27.96
CA CYS A 274 -35.61 30.52 -28.75
C CYS A 274 -34.62 30.11 -29.85
N CYS A 275 -33.99 28.95 -29.72
CA CYS A 275 -32.85 28.54 -30.53
C CYS A 275 -33.11 27.27 -31.35
N TYR A 276 -33.02 27.44 -32.67
CA TYR A 276 -32.96 26.38 -33.68
C TYR A 276 -31.56 26.20 -34.29
N GLY A 277 -30.60 27.05 -33.88
CA GLY A 277 -29.20 27.04 -34.29
C GLY A 277 -28.28 26.73 -33.10
N THR A 278 -27.23 27.54 -32.90
CA THR A 278 -26.35 27.44 -31.72
C THR A 278 -26.56 28.62 -30.78
N PHE A 279 -26.75 28.35 -29.49
CA PHE A 279 -26.71 29.34 -28.42
C PHE A 279 -25.53 29.05 -27.48
N VAL A 280 -24.81 30.09 -27.05
CA VAL A 280 -23.69 30.00 -26.10
C VAL A 280 -23.91 31.00 -24.97
N LEU A 281 -23.88 30.52 -23.73
CA LEU A 281 -23.82 31.37 -22.54
C LEU A 281 -22.38 31.34 -22.00
N ASP A 282 -21.71 32.49 -22.04
CA ASP A 282 -20.31 32.64 -21.66
C ASP A 282 -20.08 33.90 -20.81
N GLY A 283 -20.70 33.89 -19.62
CA GLY A 283 -20.41 34.86 -18.57
C GLY A 283 -21.53 35.86 -18.33
N ALA A 284 -22.49 35.98 -19.25
CA ALA A 284 -23.69 36.80 -19.07
C ALA A 284 -24.68 36.20 -18.06
N ASN A 285 -25.72 36.97 -17.73
CA ASN A 285 -26.87 36.51 -16.93
C ASN A 285 -28.16 36.53 -17.75
N ILE A 286 -29.02 35.53 -17.51
CA ILE A 286 -30.41 35.42 -17.99
C ILE A 286 -31.31 35.37 -16.76
N CYS A 287 -32.21 36.35 -16.57
CA CYS A 287 -33.04 36.40 -15.37
C CYS A 287 -34.42 37.06 -15.51
N ASN A 288 -35.26 36.83 -14.50
CA ASN A 288 -36.59 37.42 -14.31
C ASN A 288 -37.58 37.17 -15.46
N ALA A 289 -37.44 36.09 -16.21
CA ALA A 289 -38.45 35.66 -17.18
C ALA A 289 -39.66 35.01 -16.49
N ASP A 290 -40.86 35.25 -17.04
CA ASP A 290 -42.08 34.49 -16.74
C ASP A 290 -42.56 33.77 -18.00
N SER A 291 -42.42 32.45 -18.01
CA SER A 291 -42.75 31.56 -19.14
C SER A 291 -43.97 30.69 -18.82
N VAL A 292 -45.14 31.32 -18.71
CA VAL A 292 -46.45 30.63 -18.68
C VAL A 292 -46.77 30.00 -20.04
N GLY A 293 -47.00 28.69 -20.16
CA GLY A 293 -47.43 28.10 -21.43
C GLY A 293 -47.49 26.57 -21.49
N ASN A 294 -47.42 26.06 -22.72
CA ASN A 294 -47.21 24.65 -23.04
C ASN A 294 -46.00 24.57 -23.98
N TYR A 295 -45.09 23.61 -23.78
CA TYR A 295 -43.86 23.45 -24.58
C TYR A 295 -42.99 24.71 -24.55
N SER A 296 -42.88 25.37 -23.39
CA SER A 296 -42.21 26.65 -23.22
C SER A 296 -40.98 26.57 -22.31
N GLY A 297 -40.05 27.50 -22.50
CA GLY A 297 -38.93 27.69 -21.60
C GLY A 297 -38.18 28.98 -21.82
N VAL A 298 -37.47 29.43 -20.79
CA VAL A 298 -36.72 30.70 -20.79
C VAL A 298 -35.58 30.64 -21.80
N VAL A 299 -34.88 29.51 -21.83
CA VAL A 299 -33.96 29.09 -22.89
C VAL A 299 -34.55 27.84 -23.54
N TYR A 300 -35.15 28.01 -24.70
CA TYR A 300 -35.77 26.93 -25.49
C TYR A 300 -34.85 26.54 -26.64
N ILE A 301 -34.39 25.29 -26.65
CA ILE A 301 -33.47 24.71 -27.65
C ILE A 301 -34.20 23.58 -28.38
N SER A 302 -34.28 23.63 -29.71
CA SER A 302 -35.07 22.66 -30.47
C SER A 302 -34.57 22.47 -31.90
N GLY A 303 -34.66 21.24 -32.40
CA GLY A 303 -34.47 20.93 -33.82
C GLY A 303 -33.12 20.26 -34.14
N PRO A 304 -33.02 19.51 -35.26
CA PRO A 304 -31.87 18.66 -35.52
C PRO A 304 -30.56 19.44 -35.68
N GLY A 305 -29.60 19.15 -34.81
CA GLY A 305 -28.28 19.79 -34.80
C GLY A 305 -28.23 21.10 -34.02
N SER A 306 -29.33 21.54 -33.40
CA SER A 306 -29.33 22.65 -32.46
C SER A 306 -28.44 22.35 -31.25
N LEU A 307 -27.81 23.39 -30.71
CA LEU A 307 -26.78 23.27 -29.67
C LEU A 307 -26.93 24.40 -28.64
N PHE A 308 -26.87 24.04 -27.37
CA PHE A 308 -26.63 24.98 -26.27
C PHE A 308 -25.29 24.65 -25.61
N GLU A 309 -24.36 25.61 -25.60
CA GLU A 309 -23.14 25.54 -24.79
C GLU A 309 -23.25 26.47 -23.59
N MET A 310 -23.09 25.92 -22.38
CA MET A 310 -23.05 26.68 -21.14
C MET A 310 -21.64 26.57 -20.55
N ARG A 311 -20.87 27.64 -20.75
CA ARG A 311 -19.44 27.72 -20.41
C ARG A 311 -19.23 28.47 -19.10
N SER A 312 -19.93 29.59 -18.95
CA SER A 312 -19.91 30.42 -17.75
C SER A 312 -21.15 31.32 -17.70
N GLY A 313 -21.44 31.99 -16.58
CA GLY A 313 -22.64 32.83 -16.43
C GLY A 313 -23.77 32.19 -15.62
N GLU A 314 -24.94 32.83 -15.59
CA GLU A 314 -26.08 32.43 -14.73
C GLU A 314 -27.42 32.43 -15.49
N ILE A 315 -28.27 31.43 -15.26
CA ILE A 315 -29.70 31.41 -15.60
C ILE A 315 -30.47 31.32 -14.28
N ARG A 316 -31.08 32.42 -13.82
CA ARG A 316 -31.63 32.50 -12.46
C ARG A 316 -32.84 33.42 -12.27
N ASP A 317 -33.55 33.23 -11.15
CA ASP A 317 -34.72 34.03 -10.76
C ASP A 317 -35.85 34.02 -11.82
N ASN A 318 -35.96 32.95 -12.61
CA ASN A 318 -37.01 32.80 -13.61
C ASN A 318 -38.16 31.94 -13.08
N GLU A 319 -39.37 32.17 -13.58
CA GLU A 319 -40.57 31.39 -13.27
C GLU A 319 -41.15 30.75 -14.54
N VAL A 320 -41.54 29.47 -14.44
CA VAL A 320 -42.17 28.69 -15.51
C VAL A 320 -43.45 28.02 -15.00
N SER A 321 -44.52 28.03 -15.79
CA SER A 321 -45.84 27.56 -15.32
C SER A 321 -46.78 27.07 -16.42
N GLY A 322 -47.78 26.27 -16.04
CA GLY A 322 -48.68 25.56 -16.95
C GLY A 322 -49.81 26.38 -17.57
N GLY A 323 -49.93 26.29 -18.90
CA GLY A 323 -51.05 26.86 -19.67
C GLY A 323 -52.36 26.04 -19.66
N GLY A 324 -52.33 24.71 -19.46
CA GLY A 324 -53.50 23.82 -19.58
C GLY A 324 -53.26 22.38 -19.13
N LEU A 325 -54.17 21.46 -19.45
CA LEU A 325 -54.22 20.04 -18.98
C LEU A 325 -53.14 19.09 -19.57
N THR A 326 -52.09 19.64 -20.19
CA THR A 326 -50.94 18.88 -20.73
C THR A 326 -49.84 19.89 -21.01
N THR A 327 -48.97 20.10 -20.03
CA THR A 327 -47.95 21.16 -20.02
C THR A 327 -46.57 20.56 -19.81
N TYR A 328 -45.68 20.78 -20.77
CA TYR A 328 -44.25 20.52 -20.62
C TYR A 328 -43.51 21.85 -20.64
N ASN A 329 -42.91 22.27 -19.53
CA ASN A 329 -42.17 23.53 -19.46
C ASN A 329 -40.91 23.39 -18.62
N ALA A 330 -39.89 24.21 -18.91
CA ALA A 330 -38.68 24.28 -18.08
C ALA A 330 -37.91 25.59 -18.22
N THR A 331 -37.05 25.91 -17.25
CA THR A 331 -36.13 27.05 -17.40
C THR A 331 -35.22 26.86 -18.62
N VAL A 332 -34.64 25.67 -18.76
CA VAL A 332 -33.97 25.22 -20.00
C VAL A 332 -34.76 24.05 -20.58
N TYR A 333 -35.33 24.24 -21.77
CA TYR A 333 -36.14 23.23 -22.48
C TYR A 333 -35.38 22.73 -23.71
N ALA A 334 -35.24 21.41 -23.87
CA ALA A 334 -34.51 20.78 -24.97
C ALA A 334 -35.35 19.68 -25.66
N ALA A 335 -35.46 19.72 -27.00
CA ALA A 335 -36.21 18.71 -27.78
C ALA A 335 -35.71 18.55 -29.23
N ALA A 336 -36.32 17.61 -29.97
CA ALA A 336 -36.28 17.55 -31.43
C ALA A 336 -34.90 17.45 -32.10
N GLY A 337 -33.89 16.84 -31.46
CA GLY A 337 -32.52 16.76 -31.98
C GLY A 337 -31.53 17.76 -31.36
N ALA A 338 -31.90 18.41 -30.26
CA ALA A 338 -31.06 19.33 -29.50
C ALA A 338 -29.95 18.64 -28.70
N ARG A 339 -28.83 19.34 -28.51
CA ARG A 339 -27.71 18.89 -27.66
C ARG A 339 -27.29 19.98 -26.69
N LEU A 340 -27.00 19.61 -25.45
CA LEU A 340 -26.63 20.52 -24.35
C LEU A 340 -25.24 20.15 -23.83
N ASN A 341 -24.29 21.07 -23.98
CA ASN A 341 -22.93 20.95 -23.43
C ASN A 341 -22.81 21.91 -22.23
N ILE A 342 -22.74 21.37 -21.01
CA ILE A 342 -22.63 22.14 -19.77
C ILE A 342 -21.25 21.88 -19.17
N SER A 343 -20.38 22.89 -19.24
CA SER A 343 -19.01 22.85 -18.71
C SER A 343 -18.78 23.84 -17.57
N GLY A 344 -19.65 24.82 -17.39
CA GLY A 344 -19.58 25.78 -16.28
C GLY A 344 -20.83 26.65 -16.16
N GLY A 345 -20.77 27.66 -15.29
CA GLY A 345 -21.91 28.53 -14.98
C GLY A 345 -22.94 27.91 -14.02
N LYS A 346 -24.05 28.61 -13.80
CA LYS A 346 -25.12 28.21 -12.86
C LYS A 346 -26.53 28.27 -13.45
N ILE A 347 -27.35 27.26 -13.22
CA ILE A 347 -28.82 27.31 -13.36
C ILE A 347 -29.39 27.28 -11.94
N THR A 348 -29.85 28.43 -11.41
CA THR A 348 -30.12 28.54 -9.96
C THR A 348 -31.29 29.43 -9.58
N GLU A 349 -31.92 29.18 -8.42
CA GLU A 349 -33.03 30.00 -7.87
C GLU A 349 -34.28 30.11 -8.78
N ASN A 350 -34.41 29.25 -9.78
CA ASN A 350 -35.56 29.24 -10.68
C ASN A 350 -36.75 28.47 -10.06
N LYS A 351 -37.96 28.75 -10.55
CA LYS A 351 -39.21 28.21 -10.00
C LYS A 351 -40.10 27.64 -11.09
N ALA A 352 -40.60 26.45 -10.84
CA ALA A 352 -41.62 25.79 -11.61
C ALA A 352 -42.87 25.68 -10.73
N ASN A 353 -43.94 26.37 -11.13
CA ASN A 353 -45.20 26.38 -10.41
C ASN A 353 -46.30 25.92 -11.36
N ASP A 354 -46.81 24.69 -11.19
CA ASP A 354 -48.08 24.30 -11.84
C ASP A 354 -49.18 24.15 -10.78
N VAL A 355 -50.29 24.86 -11.01
CA VAL A 355 -51.44 24.97 -10.10
C VAL A 355 -52.65 24.21 -10.63
N ARG A 356 -52.42 23.29 -11.58
CA ARG A 356 -53.44 22.54 -12.32
C ARG A 356 -53.05 21.07 -12.39
N GLU A 357 -54.06 20.21 -12.48
CA GLU A 357 -53.89 18.76 -12.62
C GLU A 357 -53.23 18.43 -13.99
N GLN A 358 -52.32 17.45 -14.03
CA GLN A 358 -51.65 16.92 -15.24
C GLN A 358 -50.65 17.88 -15.94
N GLY A 359 -49.82 18.56 -15.15
CA GLY A 359 -48.67 19.35 -15.62
C GLY A 359 -47.31 18.73 -15.29
N TYR A 360 -46.38 18.78 -16.24
CA TYR A 360 -45.04 18.19 -16.18
C TYR A 360 -43.96 19.27 -16.39
N THR A 361 -43.69 20.03 -15.34
CA THR A 361 -42.83 21.23 -15.39
C THR A 361 -41.67 21.12 -14.39
N THR A 362 -40.46 21.56 -14.79
CA THR A 362 -39.26 21.59 -13.92
C THR A 362 -38.60 22.97 -13.91
N ALA A 363 -38.09 23.38 -12.75
CA ALA A 363 -37.37 24.63 -12.58
C ALA A 363 -35.95 24.61 -13.18
N GLY A 364 -35.39 23.43 -13.45
CA GLY A 364 -34.07 23.26 -14.03
C GLY A 364 -34.13 22.99 -15.54
N ILE A 365 -33.64 21.80 -15.93
CA ILE A 365 -33.56 21.36 -17.34
C ILE A 365 -34.60 20.28 -17.64
N LEU A 366 -35.36 20.42 -18.72
CA LEU A 366 -36.18 19.35 -19.30
C LEU A 366 -35.65 18.95 -20.68
N ALA A 367 -35.27 17.68 -20.82
CA ALA A 367 -34.96 17.07 -22.12
C ALA A 367 -36.08 16.12 -22.54
N ARG A 368 -36.67 16.35 -23.72
CA ARG A 368 -37.79 15.56 -24.26
C ARG A 368 -37.48 14.92 -25.61
N SER A 369 -37.95 13.69 -25.76
CA SER A 369 -37.86 12.89 -27.00
C SER A 369 -38.78 13.34 -28.15
N ASP A 370 -39.52 14.43 -27.99
CA ASP A 370 -40.45 14.91 -29.01
C ASP A 370 -39.69 15.26 -30.29
N GLU A 371 -40.11 14.66 -31.42
CA GLU A 371 -39.60 14.88 -32.78
C GLU A 371 -38.11 14.54 -33.03
N GLY A 372 -37.34 14.13 -32.01
CA GLY A 372 -35.94 13.71 -32.18
C GLY A 372 -35.20 13.45 -30.86
N PRO A 373 -34.01 12.82 -30.92
CA PRO A 373 -33.22 12.50 -29.73
C PRO A 373 -32.62 13.76 -29.07
N VAL A 374 -32.37 13.71 -27.76
CA VAL A 374 -31.68 14.77 -27.02
C VAL A 374 -30.48 14.19 -26.25
N GLU A 375 -29.35 14.90 -26.29
CA GLU A 375 -28.11 14.53 -25.60
C GLU A 375 -27.68 15.65 -24.63
N ILE A 376 -27.42 15.33 -23.36
CA ILE A 376 -26.82 16.24 -22.38
C ILE A 376 -25.44 15.73 -21.97
N ALA A 377 -24.40 16.54 -22.16
CA ALA A 377 -23.07 16.32 -21.62
C ALA A 377 -22.80 17.36 -20.52
N MET A 378 -22.79 16.92 -19.26
CA MET A 378 -22.44 17.75 -18.11
C MET A 378 -21.06 17.35 -17.59
N THR A 379 -20.07 18.22 -17.79
CA THR A 379 -18.66 18.02 -17.41
C THR A 379 -18.23 18.94 -16.26
N GLY A 380 -19.01 19.99 -16.01
CA GLY A 380 -18.83 20.94 -14.92
C GLY A 380 -20.10 21.75 -14.71
N GLY A 381 -20.00 22.87 -13.99
CA GLY A 381 -21.14 23.76 -13.73
C GLY A 381 -22.10 23.26 -12.64
N GLU A 382 -23.08 24.09 -12.31
CA GLU A 382 -23.95 23.90 -11.13
C GLU A 382 -25.43 24.12 -11.45
N ILE A 383 -26.27 23.15 -11.16
CA ILE A 383 -27.73 23.26 -11.20
C ILE A 383 -28.22 23.22 -9.75
N SER A 384 -28.66 24.35 -9.19
CA SER A 384 -28.89 24.44 -7.74
C SER A 384 -30.08 25.29 -7.27
N HIS A 385 -30.64 24.96 -6.11
CA HIS A 385 -31.72 25.76 -5.49
C HIS A 385 -32.96 25.98 -6.38
N ASN A 386 -33.15 25.17 -7.43
CA ASN A 386 -34.32 25.25 -8.30
C ASN A 386 -35.49 24.50 -7.64
N MET A 387 -36.72 25.06 -7.71
CA MET A 387 -37.89 24.54 -6.98
C MET A 387 -39.05 24.21 -7.93
N SER A 388 -39.41 22.94 -8.02
CA SER A 388 -40.46 22.42 -8.92
C SER A 388 -41.68 21.94 -8.13
N ALA A 389 -42.62 22.85 -7.90
CA ALA A 389 -43.83 22.66 -7.10
C ALA A 389 -45.07 22.46 -7.99
N GLY A 390 -45.93 21.51 -7.62
CA GLY A 390 -47.07 21.02 -8.39
C GLY A 390 -47.07 19.49 -8.44
N GLN A 391 -48.26 18.86 -8.36
CA GLN A 391 -48.42 17.44 -8.03
C GLN A 391 -47.59 16.44 -8.87
N GLU A 392 -47.41 16.70 -10.17
CA GLU A 392 -46.70 15.81 -11.10
C GLU A 392 -45.31 16.36 -11.51
N ASN A 393 -44.83 17.44 -10.88
CA ASN A 393 -43.56 18.10 -11.20
C ASN A 393 -42.36 17.35 -10.61
N GLY A 394 -41.50 16.80 -11.47
CA GLY A 394 -40.29 16.06 -11.12
C GLY A 394 -39.01 16.64 -11.74
N GLY A 395 -37.86 16.02 -11.44
CA GLY A 395 -36.56 16.40 -12.00
C GLY A 395 -36.13 17.79 -11.57
N GLY A 396 -36.04 18.03 -10.25
CA GLY A 396 -35.89 19.37 -9.68
C GLY A 396 -34.69 20.15 -10.20
N GLY A 397 -33.57 19.45 -10.45
CA GLY A 397 -32.46 19.95 -11.27
C GLY A 397 -32.55 19.55 -12.74
N VAL A 398 -32.77 18.26 -13.03
CA VAL A 398 -32.86 17.73 -14.41
C VAL A 398 -33.97 16.68 -14.55
N TRP A 399 -34.79 16.81 -15.59
CA TRP A 399 -35.75 15.81 -16.03
C TRP A 399 -35.39 15.29 -17.42
N LEU A 400 -35.10 14.00 -17.52
CA LEU A 400 -34.92 13.26 -18.77
C LEU A 400 -36.23 12.53 -19.07
N CYS A 401 -36.99 12.98 -20.07
CA CYS A 401 -38.37 12.58 -20.29
C CYS A 401 -38.55 11.99 -21.70
N ALA A 402 -38.60 10.66 -21.78
CA ALA A 402 -38.62 9.91 -23.04
C ALA A 402 -39.93 9.12 -23.23
N ASP A 403 -40.94 9.80 -23.79
CA ASP A 403 -42.28 9.26 -24.05
C ASP A 403 -42.29 8.35 -25.28
N THR A 404 -42.63 7.08 -25.09
CA THR A 404 -42.63 6.07 -26.17
C THR A 404 -43.92 6.01 -26.98
N TRP A 405 -45.02 6.60 -26.49
CA TRP A 405 -46.37 6.43 -27.06
C TRP A 405 -46.57 6.96 -28.50
N ASN A 406 -45.81 7.99 -28.92
CA ASN A 406 -46.05 8.68 -30.20
C ASN A 406 -45.12 8.29 -31.35
N TYR A 407 -43.91 7.77 -31.07
CA TYR A 407 -42.82 7.72 -32.07
C TYR A 407 -42.30 6.32 -32.42
N GLY A 408 -42.78 5.28 -31.73
CA GLY A 408 -42.39 3.89 -32.00
C GLY A 408 -40.92 3.60 -31.69
N TYR A 409 -40.36 2.59 -32.36
CA TYR A 409 -39.06 1.99 -32.06
C TYR A 409 -37.87 2.89 -32.43
N GLN A 410 -37.56 3.88 -31.60
CA GLN A 410 -36.26 4.55 -31.58
C GLN A 410 -35.49 4.21 -30.30
N LYS A 411 -34.18 4.03 -30.45
CA LYS A 411 -33.29 3.54 -29.38
C LYS A 411 -32.74 4.71 -28.56
N HIS A 412 -33.17 4.82 -27.31
CA HIS A 412 -32.74 5.80 -26.30
C HIS A 412 -32.81 7.28 -26.75
N PRO A 413 -34.02 7.85 -26.97
CA PRO A 413 -34.16 9.22 -27.47
C PRO A 413 -33.88 10.33 -26.44
N VAL A 414 -33.54 10.05 -25.18
CA VAL A 414 -32.96 11.05 -24.27
C VAL A 414 -31.78 10.43 -23.52
N THR A 415 -30.62 11.08 -23.58
CA THR A 415 -29.41 10.62 -22.88
C THR A 415 -28.74 11.76 -22.11
N MET A 416 -28.17 11.43 -20.95
CA MET A 416 -27.34 12.34 -20.15
C MET A 416 -26.08 11.63 -19.66
N THR A 417 -24.94 12.29 -19.78
CA THR A 417 -23.70 11.91 -19.09
C THR A 417 -23.27 13.01 -18.14
N MET A 418 -23.04 12.68 -16.87
CA MET A 418 -22.50 13.56 -15.84
C MET A 418 -21.09 13.11 -15.45
N SER A 419 -20.16 14.05 -15.33
CA SER A 419 -18.73 13.80 -15.15
C SER A 419 -18.00 15.04 -14.61
N GLY A 420 -16.70 14.93 -14.33
CA GLY A 420 -15.90 16.06 -13.84
C GLY A 420 -16.34 16.56 -12.47
N ASP A 421 -16.43 17.88 -12.30
CA ASP A 421 -16.84 18.55 -11.05
C ASP A 421 -18.31 19.01 -11.03
N ALA A 422 -19.08 18.58 -12.03
CA ALA A 422 -20.50 18.90 -12.23
C ALA A 422 -21.35 18.70 -10.96
N LYS A 423 -22.26 19.64 -10.70
CA LYS A 423 -23.10 19.68 -9.48
C LYS A 423 -24.58 19.81 -9.78
N ILE A 424 -25.39 18.98 -9.13
CA ILE A 424 -26.86 19.09 -9.10
C ILE A 424 -27.25 19.10 -7.62
N ILE A 425 -27.40 20.30 -7.01
CA ILE A 425 -27.39 20.44 -5.55
C ILE A 425 -28.54 21.30 -4.98
N ASN A 426 -29.09 20.92 -3.83
CA ASN A 426 -30.15 21.66 -3.12
C ASN A 426 -31.42 21.96 -3.94
N ASN A 427 -31.69 21.23 -5.03
CA ASN A 427 -32.92 21.39 -5.81
C ASN A 427 -34.10 20.69 -5.12
N THR A 428 -35.32 21.16 -5.40
CA THR A 428 -36.56 20.63 -4.82
C THR A 428 -37.55 20.23 -5.92
N ALA A 429 -38.20 19.09 -5.76
CA ALA A 429 -39.33 18.66 -6.58
C ALA A 429 -40.46 18.06 -5.72
N ASP A 430 -41.68 18.03 -6.22
CA ASP A 430 -42.80 17.40 -5.51
C ASP A 430 -42.91 15.90 -5.85
N TYR A 431 -42.79 15.52 -7.14
CA TYR A 431 -43.13 14.17 -7.60
C TYR A 431 -41.97 13.16 -7.59
N GLY A 432 -40.82 13.49 -8.16
CA GLY A 432 -39.70 12.55 -8.17
C GLY A 432 -38.41 13.07 -8.77
N GLY A 433 -37.28 12.50 -8.32
CA GLY A 433 -35.94 12.89 -8.77
C GLY A 433 -35.61 14.33 -8.39
N GLY A 434 -35.41 14.61 -7.11
CA GLY A 434 -35.14 15.96 -6.61
C GLY A 434 -33.92 16.59 -7.28
N GLY A 435 -32.85 15.80 -7.46
CA GLY A 435 -31.75 16.12 -8.36
C GLY A 435 -32.08 15.78 -9.81
N VAL A 436 -32.15 14.47 -10.12
CA VAL A 436 -32.36 13.96 -11.50
C VAL A 436 -33.53 12.98 -11.57
N PHE A 437 -34.46 13.20 -12.50
CA PHE A 437 -35.55 12.25 -12.81
C PHE A 437 -35.35 11.64 -14.20
N VAL A 438 -35.18 10.32 -14.26
CA VAL A 438 -35.02 9.53 -15.48
C VAL A 438 -36.34 8.81 -15.77
N PHE A 439 -37.11 9.32 -16.73
CA PHE A 439 -38.47 8.90 -17.01
C PHE A 439 -38.61 8.33 -18.43
N GLY A 440 -39.16 7.12 -18.54
CA GLY A 440 -39.35 6.44 -19.82
C GLY A 440 -38.05 5.96 -20.46
N ASN A 441 -37.96 5.96 -21.79
CA ASN A 441 -36.83 5.40 -22.54
C ASN A 441 -35.58 6.32 -22.53
N ALA A 442 -35.21 6.81 -21.35
CA ALA A 442 -34.13 7.75 -21.09
C ALA A 442 -32.95 7.06 -20.36
N VAL A 443 -31.74 7.52 -20.63
CA VAL A 443 -30.49 6.95 -20.10
C VAL A 443 -29.71 8.01 -19.35
N PHE A 444 -29.32 7.73 -18.10
CA PHE A 444 -28.43 8.56 -17.31
C PHE A 444 -27.16 7.78 -16.90
N THR A 445 -25.99 8.33 -17.22
CA THR A 445 -24.69 7.78 -16.82
C THR A 445 -23.93 8.77 -15.94
N MET A 446 -23.53 8.35 -14.75
CA MET A 446 -22.74 9.14 -13.80
C MET A 446 -21.31 8.60 -13.71
N ASN A 447 -20.35 9.39 -14.19
CA ASN A 447 -18.92 9.10 -14.26
C ASN A 447 -18.09 10.11 -13.42
N GLY A 448 -18.73 10.79 -12.47
CA GLY A 448 -18.16 11.87 -11.68
C GLY A 448 -19.24 12.84 -11.19
N GLY A 449 -18.83 13.98 -10.65
CA GLY A 449 -19.74 15.01 -10.13
C GLY A 449 -20.44 14.64 -8.81
N GLU A 450 -21.33 15.54 -8.40
CA GLU A 450 -22.03 15.54 -7.11
C GLU A 450 -23.53 15.80 -7.30
N ILE A 451 -24.38 14.94 -6.71
CA ILE A 451 -25.83 15.13 -6.59
C ILE A 451 -26.15 15.19 -5.10
N SER A 452 -26.29 16.38 -4.51
CA SER A 452 -26.36 16.52 -3.04
C SER A 452 -27.38 17.51 -2.49
N GLY A 453 -27.92 17.22 -1.31
CA GLY A 453 -28.89 18.09 -0.61
C GLY A 453 -30.25 18.26 -1.31
N ASN A 454 -30.50 17.57 -2.43
CA ASN A 454 -31.77 17.69 -3.16
C ASN A 454 -32.91 17.00 -2.40
N THR A 455 -34.12 17.52 -2.55
CA THR A 455 -35.30 17.07 -1.81
C THR A 455 -36.47 16.74 -2.73
N VAL A 456 -37.14 15.63 -2.47
CA VAL A 456 -38.49 15.35 -2.98
C VAL A 456 -39.50 15.46 -1.84
N ILE A 457 -40.54 16.28 -2.01
CA ILE A 457 -41.54 16.56 -0.97
C ILE A 457 -42.62 15.46 -0.89
N ASP A 458 -43.28 15.17 -2.02
CA ASP A 458 -44.55 14.41 -2.06
C ASP A 458 -44.46 13.06 -2.81
N GLY A 459 -43.26 12.68 -3.28
CA GLY A 459 -42.99 11.43 -4.00
C GLY A 459 -41.61 10.82 -3.70
N MET A 460 -40.86 10.37 -4.71
CA MET A 460 -39.75 9.40 -4.55
C MET A 460 -38.42 9.81 -5.21
N GLY A 461 -37.29 9.34 -4.66
CA GLY A 461 -35.95 9.57 -5.22
C GLY A 461 -35.42 10.97 -4.95
N GLY A 462 -34.92 11.23 -3.73
CA GLY A 462 -34.40 12.54 -3.34
C GLY A 462 -33.25 13.03 -4.24
N GLY A 463 -32.24 12.18 -4.47
CA GLY A 463 -31.14 12.45 -5.40
C GLY A 463 -31.51 12.09 -6.84
N VAL A 464 -31.72 10.81 -7.11
CA VAL A 464 -32.04 10.25 -8.43
C VAL A 464 -33.31 9.39 -8.35
N ALA A 465 -34.19 9.48 -9.36
CA ALA A 465 -35.28 8.53 -9.56
C ALA A 465 -35.25 7.95 -10.98
N THR A 466 -35.45 6.63 -11.11
CA THR A 466 -35.77 5.99 -12.39
C THR A 466 -37.21 5.49 -12.42
N TYR A 467 -37.91 5.68 -13.54
CA TYR A 467 -39.30 5.25 -13.69
C TYR A 467 -39.66 4.89 -15.13
N ASP A 468 -39.88 3.59 -15.39
CA ASP A 468 -40.18 3.04 -16.71
C ASP A 468 -41.67 2.95 -17.06
N TYR A 469 -42.54 3.40 -16.16
CA TYR A 469 -44.01 3.36 -16.25
C TYR A 469 -44.68 1.99 -16.57
N LEU A 470 -43.98 0.84 -16.48
CA LEU A 470 -44.57 -0.49 -16.68
C LEU A 470 -45.80 -0.71 -15.79
N LYS A 471 -45.71 -0.34 -14.50
CA LYS A 471 -46.80 -0.52 -13.54
C LYS A 471 -48.07 0.28 -13.86
N ASN A 472 -47.98 1.32 -14.70
CA ASN A 472 -49.14 2.10 -15.12
C ASN A 472 -49.90 1.46 -16.30
N THR A 473 -49.35 0.41 -16.91
CA THR A 473 -49.94 -0.28 -18.07
C THR A 473 -50.96 -1.37 -17.72
N ASN A 474 -51.09 -1.73 -16.43
CA ASN A 474 -51.83 -2.90 -15.93
C ASN A 474 -51.35 -4.27 -16.49
N GLN A 475 -50.15 -4.34 -17.08
CA GLN A 475 -49.55 -5.62 -17.50
C GLN A 475 -49.02 -6.42 -16.30
N PRO A 476 -49.00 -7.77 -16.37
CA PRO A 476 -48.40 -8.60 -15.33
C PRO A 476 -46.87 -8.50 -15.33
N ASP A 477 -46.24 -8.79 -14.19
CA ASP A 477 -44.78 -8.73 -14.01
C ASP A 477 -43.98 -9.56 -15.03
N SER A 478 -44.56 -10.66 -15.54
CA SER A 478 -43.99 -11.48 -16.61
C SER A 478 -43.98 -10.81 -18.00
N TYR A 479 -44.49 -9.58 -18.13
CA TYR A 479 -44.43 -8.78 -19.34
C TYR A 479 -43.10 -8.01 -19.48
N ILE A 480 -42.27 -7.98 -18.43
CA ILE A 480 -41.02 -7.23 -18.39
C ILE A 480 -40.07 -7.54 -19.56
N ASP A 481 -39.90 -8.82 -19.92
CA ASP A 481 -39.07 -9.25 -21.06
C ASP A 481 -39.61 -8.76 -22.43
N THR A 482 -40.87 -8.32 -22.48
CA THR A 482 -41.49 -7.66 -23.64
C THR A 482 -41.44 -6.14 -23.52
N TRP A 483 -41.52 -5.60 -22.30
CA TRP A 483 -41.41 -4.16 -22.01
C TRP A 483 -40.01 -3.61 -22.26
N GLU A 484 -38.98 -4.36 -21.89
CA GLU A 484 -37.56 -4.11 -22.19
C GLU A 484 -37.21 -4.19 -23.69
N GLN A 485 -38.21 -4.32 -24.58
CA GLN A 485 -38.03 -4.16 -26.03
C GLN A 485 -38.50 -2.78 -26.52
N TYR A 486 -39.12 -1.99 -25.64
CA TYR A 486 -39.77 -0.69 -25.94
C TYR A 486 -39.24 0.44 -25.04
N VAL A 487 -39.07 0.18 -23.74
CA VAL A 487 -38.66 1.17 -22.73
C VAL A 487 -37.41 0.68 -22.02
N HIS A 488 -36.34 1.47 -22.11
CA HIS A 488 -35.08 1.22 -21.41
C HIS A 488 -34.73 2.43 -20.52
N THR A 489 -35.33 2.51 -19.33
CA THR A 489 -34.97 3.53 -18.34
C THR A 489 -33.68 3.13 -17.64
N GLU A 490 -32.54 3.66 -18.06
CA GLU A 490 -31.23 3.27 -17.52
C GLU A 490 -30.65 4.32 -16.57
N PHE A 491 -30.13 3.85 -15.43
CA PHE A 491 -29.22 4.63 -14.59
C PHE A 491 -27.98 3.81 -14.24
N THR A 492 -26.82 4.25 -14.73
CA THR A 492 -25.53 3.60 -14.47
C THR A 492 -24.59 4.56 -13.74
N MET A 493 -24.28 4.25 -12.48
CA MET A 493 -23.36 5.02 -11.63
C MET A 493 -22.01 4.31 -11.55
N ASN A 494 -21.00 4.82 -12.26
CA ASN A 494 -19.64 4.29 -12.26
C ASN A 494 -18.76 4.97 -11.20
N SER A 495 -19.01 6.25 -10.91
CA SER A 495 -18.33 7.03 -9.88
C SER A 495 -19.12 8.31 -9.56
N GLY A 496 -18.60 9.16 -8.67
CA GLY A 496 -19.27 10.38 -8.19
C GLY A 496 -19.89 10.21 -6.81
N VAL A 497 -20.66 11.21 -6.37
CA VAL A 497 -21.26 11.27 -5.03
C VAL A 497 -22.74 11.62 -5.11
N ILE A 498 -23.58 10.84 -4.44
CA ILE A 498 -25.00 11.12 -4.17
C ILE A 498 -25.17 11.25 -2.65
N SER A 499 -25.33 12.47 -2.12
CA SER A 499 -25.27 12.67 -0.67
C SER A 499 -26.23 13.69 -0.04
N ASN A 500 -26.66 13.42 1.20
CA ASN A 500 -27.55 14.30 1.97
C ASN A 500 -28.92 14.59 1.29
N ASN A 501 -29.31 13.82 0.27
CA ASN A 501 -30.58 14.00 -0.42
C ASN A 501 -31.73 13.40 0.40
N THR A 502 -32.95 13.93 0.25
CA THR A 502 -34.10 13.57 1.08
C THR A 502 -35.34 13.21 0.25
N ALA A 503 -35.95 12.06 0.52
CA ALA A 503 -37.35 11.78 0.17
C ALA A 503 -38.21 12.02 1.42
N GLY A 504 -38.97 13.12 1.45
CA GLY A 504 -39.50 13.72 2.67
C GLY A 504 -40.84 13.17 3.18
N ARG A 505 -41.59 12.45 2.34
CA ARG A 505 -42.99 12.08 2.61
C ARG A 505 -43.15 10.93 3.62
N GLU A 506 -43.99 11.12 4.65
CA GLU A 506 -44.30 10.09 5.65
C GLU A 506 -45.51 9.20 5.29
N ASP A 507 -46.37 9.62 4.37
CA ASP A 507 -47.56 8.87 3.90
C ASP A 507 -47.44 8.40 2.42
N ALA A 508 -48.56 8.02 1.78
CA ALA A 508 -48.59 7.26 0.52
C ALA A 508 -49.39 7.95 -0.60
N GLY A 509 -49.20 9.28 -0.76
CA GLY A 509 -50.00 10.16 -1.62
C GLY A 509 -49.59 10.18 -3.09
N VAL A 510 -49.02 11.29 -3.56
CA VAL A 510 -48.93 11.59 -5.01
C VAL A 510 -47.92 10.70 -5.75
N GLY A 511 -46.77 10.37 -5.14
CA GLY A 511 -45.89 9.28 -5.60
C GLY A 511 -46.46 7.86 -5.44
N GLY A 512 -47.77 7.74 -5.15
CA GLY A 512 -48.44 6.49 -4.82
C GLY A 512 -47.89 5.83 -3.55
N ASN A 513 -47.99 4.50 -3.52
CA ASN A 513 -47.52 3.70 -2.40
C ASN A 513 -46.01 3.86 -2.10
N ASP A 514 -45.20 4.37 -3.01
CA ASP A 514 -43.75 4.52 -2.87
C ASP A 514 -43.27 5.97 -2.62
N GLY A 515 -44.18 6.94 -2.51
CA GLY A 515 -43.83 8.29 -2.08
C GLY A 515 -43.21 8.27 -0.68
N GLY A 516 -42.05 8.91 -0.49
CA GLY A 516 -41.26 8.86 0.74
C GLY A 516 -40.10 7.85 0.73
N CYS A 517 -39.89 7.15 -0.38
CA CYS A 517 -38.87 6.12 -0.53
C CYS A 517 -37.71 6.53 -1.45
N GLY A 518 -36.53 5.96 -1.21
CA GLY A 518 -35.31 6.22 -2.01
C GLY A 518 -34.74 7.60 -1.73
N GLY A 519 -34.05 7.80 -0.59
CA GLY A 519 -33.47 9.10 -0.25
C GLY A 519 -32.37 9.51 -1.23
N GLY A 520 -31.40 8.62 -1.48
CA GLY A 520 -30.39 8.79 -2.52
C GLY A 520 -30.91 8.43 -3.90
N VAL A 521 -31.35 7.17 -4.08
CA VAL A 521 -31.78 6.62 -5.38
C VAL A 521 -33.10 5.85 -5.25
N TYR A 522 -34.07 6.15 -6.11
CA TYR A 522 -35.31 5.37 -6.31
C TYR A 522 -35.28 4.61 -7.65
N ILE A 523 -35.74 3.36 -7.64
CA ILE A 523 -35.64 2.43 -8.77
C ILE A 523 -37.00 1.81 -9.14
N ALA A 524 -37.48 2.14 -10.34
CA ALA A 524 -38.55 1.43 -11.05
C ALA A 524 -38.10 1.13 -12.50
N SER A 525 -37.06 0.29 -12.63
CA SER A 525 -36.51 -0.24 -13.88
C SER A 525 -35.66 -1.50 -13.60
N ASN A 526 -35.37 -2.31 -14.63
CA ASN A 526 -34.37 -3.39 -14.60
C ASN A 526 -32.96 -2.97 -15.03
N HIS A 527 -32.79 -1.74 -15.53
CA HIS A 527 -31.50 -1.25 -16.03
C HIS A 527 -30.85 -0.24 -15.07
N VAL A 528 -30.83 -0.54 -13.76
CA VAL A 528 -30.10 0.26 -12.78
C VAL A 528 -28.86 -0.48 -12.28
N GLN A 529 -27.69 0.17 -12.39
CA GLN A 529 -26.38 -0.41 -12.15
C GLN A 529 -25.53 0.53 -11.29
N LEU A 530 -25.24 0.12 -10.05
CA LEU A 530 -24.40 0.87 -9.12
C LEU A 530 -23.01 0.21 -9.04
N ARG A 531 -22.07 0.74 -9.83
CA ARG A 531 -20.74 0.16 -10.09
C ARG A 531 -19.60 0.83 -9.33
N GLY A 532 -19.80 2.04 -8.81
CA GLY A 532 -18.81 2.74 -7.98
C GLY A 532 -19.25 4.14 -7.54
N GLY A 533 -18.48 4.74 -6.65
CA GLY A 533 -18.74 6.06 -6.06
C GLY A 533 -19.30 5.98 -4.63
N LYS A 534 -20.04 7.01 -4.20
CA LYS A 534 -20.57 7.11 -2.83
C LYS A 534 -22.04 7.50 -2.82
N ILE A 535 -22.87 6.74 -2.08
CA ILE A 535 -24.26 7.07 -1.78
C ILE A 535 -24.34 7.25 -0.25
N VAL A 536 -24.28 8.48 0.25
CA VAL A 536 -24.01 8.74 1.68
C VAL A 536 -24.89 9.78 2.35
N ASN A 537 -25.24 9.56 3.61
CA ASN A 537 -26.03 10.47 4.44
C ASN A 537 -27.43 10.85 3.90
N ASN A 538 -27.97 10.10 2.93
CA ASN A 538 -29.30 10.38 2.37
C ASN A 538 -30.40 9.89 3.32
N ARG A 539 -31.59 10.52 3.27
CA ARG A 539 -32.74 10.19 4.13
C ARG A 539 -33.97 9.81 3.30
N ALA A 540 -34.61 8.71 3.64
CA ALA A 540 -35.97 8.41 3.21
C ALA A 540 -36.91 8.45 4.43
N ALA A 541 -38.01 9.17 4.33
CA ALA A 541 -39.02 9.24 5.39
C ALA A 541 -39.80 7.94 5.59
N ARG A 542 -39.65 6.95 4.68
CA ARG A 542 -40.31 5.63 4.82
C ARG A 542 -39.39 4.42 4.57
N GLN A 543 -38.85 4.26 3.37
CA GLN A 543 -38.03 3.09 3.02
C GLN A 543 -36.84 3.40 2.10
N GLY A 544 -35.69 2.75 2.33
CA GLY A 544 -34.52 2.85 1.45
C GLY A 544 -33.83 4.21 1.52
N GLY A 545 -33.10 4.46 2.60
CA GLY A 545 -32.44 5.76 2.84
C GLY A 545 -31.41 6.07 1.75
N GLY A 546 -30.50 5.13 1.49
CA GLY A 546 -29.56 5.21 0.38
C GLY A 546 -30.24 4.87 -0.95
N VAL A 547 -30.82 3.66 -1.05
CA VAL A 547 -31.40 3.13 -2.30
C VAL A 547 -32.73 2.42 -2.04
N TYR A 548 -33.70 2.54 -2.94
CA TYR A 548 -34.97 1.82 -2.89
C TYR A 548 -35.39 1.21 -4.24
N VAL A 549 -35.81 -0.07 -4.24
CA VAL A 549 -36.43 -0.73 -5.41
C VAL A 549 -37.94 -0.88 -5.20
N GLY A 550 -38.73 -0.17 -6.01
CA GLY A 550 -40.16 0.08 -5.74
C GLY A 550 -41.08 -1.13 -5.84
N SER A 551 -40.82 -2.10 -6.72
CA SER A 551 -41.64 -3.32 -6.84
C SER A 551 -40.97 -4.42 -7.66
N THR A 552 -41.45 -5.66 -7.58
CA THR A 552 -41.26 -6.63 -8.67
C THR A 552 -41.92 -6.06 -9.94
N PRO A 553 -41.43 -6.34 -11.16
CA PRO A 553 -40.32 -7.21 -11.51
C PRO A 553 -38.94 -6.52 -11.47
N TYR A 554 -38.85 -5.29 -10.93
CA TYR A 554 -37.66 -4.44 -11.04
C TYR A 554 -36.42 -5.01 -10.32
N LYS A 555 -35.24 -4.72 -10.88
CA LYS A 555 -33.94 -5.27 -10.49
C LYS A 555 -32.90 -4.17 -10.37
N LEU A 556 -32.24 -4.12 -9.22
CA LEU A 556 -31.01 -3.35 -9.00
C LEU A 556 -29.80 -4.29 -9.11
N PHE A 557 -28.82 -3.91 -9.92
CA PHE A 557 -27.49 -4.53 -9.92
C PHE A 557 -26.50 -3.65 -9.16
N VAL A 558 -25.83 -4.23 -8.15
CA VAL A 558 -24.83 -3.57 -7.29
C VAL A 558 -23.49 -4.28 -7.51
N TYR A 559 -22.36 -3.56 -7.49
CA TYR A 559 -21.04 -4.16 -7.69
C TYR A 559 -20.03 -3.60 -6.71
N ASP A 560 -19.14 -4.47 -6.22
CA ASP A 560 -17.97 -4.10 -5.40
C ASP A 560 -18.35 -3.14 -4.24
N ALA A 561 -19.41 -3.48 -3.52
CA ALA A 561 -20.10 -2.54 -2.64
C ALA A 561 -19.89 -2.80 -1.16
N LEU A 562 -19.69 -1.73 -0.40
CA LEU A 562 -19.73 -1.70 1.05
C LEU A 562 -21.00 -1.00 1.52
N VAL A 563 -21.87 -1.72 2.23
CA VAL A 563 -23.08 -1.19 2.89
C VAL A 563 -22.82 -1.18 4.39
N THR A 564 -22.49 0.00 4.94
CA THR A 564 -22.02 0.13 6.34
C THR A 564 -22.45 1.43 7.00
N GLN A 565 -22.58 1.47 8.33
CA GLN A 565 -22.91 2.67 9.11
C GLN A 565 -24.26 3.34 8.71
N ASN A 566 -25.16 2.63 8.03
CA ASN A 566 -26.51 3.09 7.77
C ASN A 566 -27.41 2.80 8.97
N SER A 567 -28.47 3.59 9.19
CA SER A 567 -29.36 3.44 10.34
C SER A 567 -30.84 3.27 9.98
N ALA A 568 -31.55 2.43 10.74
CA ALA A 568 -33.00 2.27 10.65
C ALA A 568 -33.73 2.31 12.00
N GLU A 569 -34.97 2.77 12.00
CA GLU A 569 -35.78 2.90 13.22
C GLU A 569 -36.55 1.60 13.53
N ILE A 570 -36.99 0.85 12.52
CA ILE A 570 -37.95 -0.24 12.68
C ILE A 570 -37.38 -1.60 12.26
N LEU A 571 -36.83 -1.71 11.04
CA LEU A 571 -36.24 -2.96 10.53
C LEU A 571 -35.14 -2.70 9.49
N GLY A 572 -33.98 -3.37 9.60
CA GLY A 572 -32.97 -3.43 8.55
C GLY A 572 -32.16 -2.14 8.41
N GLY A 573 -31.09 -1.98 9.19
CA GLY A 573 -30.18 -0.84 9.05
C GLY A 573 -29.43 -0.86 7.72
N GLY A 574 -28.78 -1.99 7.41
CA GLY A 574 -28.13 -2.23 6.13
C GLY A 574 -29.12 -2.46 4.99
N MET A 575 -29.92 -3.53 5.09
CA MET A 575 -30.97 -3.87 4.12
C MET A 575 -32.32 -4.22 4.74
N TRP A 576 -33.41 -3.82 4.09
CA TRP A 576 -34.77 -4.31 4.35
C TRP A 576 -35.42 -4.90 3.09
N LEU A 577 -35.98 -6.11 3.21
CA LEU A 577 -36.68 -6.82 2.12
C LEU A 577 -38.14 -7.11 2.50
N CYS A 578 -39.08 -6.63 1.70
CA CYS A 578 -40.51 -6.95 1.86
C CYS A 578 -40.86 -8.39 1.40
N PRO A 579 -42.13 -8.84 1.48
CA PRO A 579 -42.55 -10.17 1.04
C PRO A 579 -42.33 -10.49 -0.46
N THR A 580 -42.29 -9.50 -1.34
CA THR A 580 -41.89 -9.67 -2.76
C THR A 580 -40.44 -9.29 -3.01
N GLY A 581 -39.80 -8.61 -2.05
CA GLY A 581 -38.41 -8.22 -2.09
C GLY A 581 -37.48 -9.43 -1.99
N SER A 582 -36.55 -9.54 -2.93
CA SER A 582 -35.47 -10.54 -2.95
C SER A 582 -34.10 -9.86 -2.92
N ALA A 583 -33.12 -10.55 -2.35
CA ALA A 583 -31.73 -10.16 -2.50
C ALA A 583 -30.83 -11.39 -2.67
N GLU A 584 -29.88 -11.30 -3.59
CA GLU A 584 -28.84 -12.30 -3.79
C GLU A 584 -27.46 -11.64 -3.70
N SER A 585 -26.61 -12.13 -2.78
CA SER A 585 -25.20 -11.74 -2.72
C SER A 585 -24.26 -12.87 -3.15
N TYR A 586 -23.29 -12.48 -3.96
CA TYR A 586 -22.15 -13.29 -4.37
C TYR A 586 -20.87 -12.73 -3.73
N VAL A 587 -19.80 -13.52 -3.70
CA VAL A 587 -18.50 -13.11 -3.13
C VAL A 587 -17.79 -12.08 -4.01
N LYS A 588 -17.54 -12.45 -5.28
CA LYS A 588 -16.72 -11.65 -6.21
C LYS A 588 -17.59 -10.66 -6.98
N ASN A 589 -17.08 -9.44 -7.16
CA ASN A 589 -17.83 -8.24 -7.51
C ASN A 589 -19.05 -7.99 -6.58
N GLY A 590 -19.01 -8.53 -5.36
CA GLY A 590 -20.15 -8.71 -4.47
C GLY A 590 -20.51 -7.50 -3.60
N GLY A 591 -21.10 -7.82 -2.44
CA GLY A 591 -21.45 -6.85 -1.41
C GLY A 591 -20.93 -7.29 -0.04
N ALA A 592 -20.27 -6.37 0.67
CA ALA A 592 -20.02 -6.46 2.10
C ALA A 592 -21.07 -5.64 2.86
N ILE A 593 -21.71 -6.24 3.87
CA ILE A 593 -22.78 -5.61 4.64
C ILE A 593 -22.45 -5.84 6.13
N PHE A 594 -21.99 -4.80 6.82
CA PHE A 594 -21.63 -4.85 8.25
C PHE A 594 -21.62 -3.47 8.89
N ASP A 595 -21.66 -3.43 10.22
CA ASP A 595 -21.67 -2.21 11.05
C ASP A 595 -22.75 -1.18 10.68
N ASN A 596 -23.89 -1.65 10.15
CA ASN A 596 -25.12 -0.89 10.14
C ASN A 596 -25.84 -1.03 11.49
N ILE A 597 -26.81 -0.17 11.77
CA ILE A 597 -27.58 -0.18 13.02
C ILE A 597 -29.10 -0.10 12.77
N CYS A 598 -29.89 -0.76 13.61
CA CYS A 598 -31.34 -0.66 13.63
C CYS A 598 -31.82 -0.57 15.08
N ASP A 599 -32.76 0.31 15.42
CA ASP A 599 -33.31 0.35 16.79
C ASP A 599 -34.19 -0.88 17.08
N GLY A 600 -35.05 -1.26 16.11
CA GLY A 600 -35.94 -2.43 16.18
C GLY A 600 -35.23 -3.78 16.08
N ALA A 601 -35.12 -4.34 14.88
CA ALA A 601 -34.48 -5.66 14.65
C ALA A 601 -33.76 -5.72 13.29
N GLY A 602 -32.64 -6.46 13.26
CA GLY A 602 -31.79 -6.61 12.08
C GLY A 602 -30.98 -5.34 11.77
N ASP A 603 -29.89 -5.13 12.51
CA ASP A 603 -28.87 -4.11 12.25
C ASP A 603 -28.42 -4.14 10.78
N ASP A 604 -28.03 -5.30 10.26
CA ASP A 604 -27.48 -5.42 8.91
C ASP A 604 -28.51 -5.90 7.88
N ILE A 605 -29.37 -6.87 8.21
CA ILE A 605 -30.41 -7.40 7.31
C ILE A 605 -31.72 -7.60 8.07
N ALA A 606 -32.84 -7.16 7.51
CA ALA A 606 -34.18 -7.61 7.89
C ALA A 606 -34.98 -8.06 6.67
N SER A 607 -35.52 -9.28 6.72
CA SER A 607 -36.24 -9.92 5.61
C SER A 607 -37.56 -10.51 6.07
N LEU A 608 -38.67 -10.03 5.49
CA LEU A 608 -40.01 -10.55 5.73
C LEU A 608 -40.26 -11.88 4.99
N PRO A 609 -41.31 -12.65 5.36
CA PRO A 609 -41.60 -13.95 4.75
C PRO A 609 -41.99 -13.79 3.29
N LYS A 610 -41.50 -14.69 2.43
CA LYS A 610 -41.45 -14.49 0.98
C LYS A 610 -42.64 -15.05 0.23
N THR A 611 -42.95 -14.38 -0.87
CA THR A 611 -44.08 -14.62 -1.75
C THR A 611 -43.65 -14.45 -3.20
N GLY A 612 -44.45 -14.96 -4.15
CA GLY A 612 -44.16 -14.79 -5.58
C GLY A 612 -42.90 -15.49 -6.12
N GLY A 613 -42.22 -16.30 -5.28
CA GLY A 613 -40.93 -16.91 -5.60
C GLY A 613 -39.70 -16.09 -5.20
N ALA A 614 -39.87 -14.98 -4.48
CA ALA A 614 -38.77 -14.22 -3.89
C ALA A 614 -38.00 -15.06 -2.83
N THR A 615 -36.71 -14.76 -2.66
CA THR A 615 -35.84 -15.37 -1.64
C THR A 615 -34.87 -14.33 -1.07
N LEU A 616 -34.39 -14.56 0.15
CA LEU A 616 -33.12 -13.99 0.61
C LEU A 616 -32.04 -15.06 0.40
N SER A 617 -30.95 -14.70 -0.28
CA SER A 617 -29.78 -15.54 -0.48
C SER A 617 -28.50 -14.76 -0.19
N LEU A 618 -27.84 -15.03 0.94
CA LEU A 618 -26.61 -14.37 1.34
C LEU A 618 -25.44 -15.36 1.35
N THR A 619 -24.32 -14.98 0.75
CA THR A 619 -23.04 -15.65 1.02
C THR A 619 -22.56 -15.38 2.44
N ASN A 620 -21.79 -16.33 2.98
CA ASN A 620 -21.03 -16.23 4.22
C ASN A 620 -19.64 -15.58 4.02
N ARG A 621 -19.30 -15.09 2.82
CA ARG A 621 -18.04 -14.39 2.55
C ARG A 621 -18.30 -13.01 1.94
N LEU A 622 -17.62 -12.00 2.49
CA LEU A 622 -17.76 -10.60 2.09
C LEU A 622 -17.04 -10.32 0.77
N LEU A 623 -17.18 -9.08 0.29
CA LEU A 623 -16.24 -8.53 -0.68
C LEU A 623 -14.80 -8.66 -0.15
N GLY A 624 -13.90 -9.24 -0.93
CA GLY A 624 -12.55 -9.62 -0.47
C GLY A 624 -12.46 -10.99 0.21
N ASP A 625 -13.50 -11.82 0.11
CA ASP A 625 -13.57 -13.26 0.47
C ASP A 625 -13.41 -13.61 1.97
N TRP A 626 -13.42 -12.58 2.83
CA TRP A 626 -13.35 -12.77 4.28
C TRP A 626 -14.66 -13.33 4.84
N LEU A 627 -14.56 -14.28 5.78
CA LEU A 627 -15.72 -14.88 6.46
C LEU A 627 -16.53 -13.83 7.24
N VAL A 628 -17.85 -13.83 7.04
CA VAL A 628 -18.82 -13.14 7.89
C VAL A 628 -19.62 -14.15 8.70
N HIS A 629 -19.74 -13.87 9.99
CA HIS A 629 -20.59 -14.61 10.91
C HIS A 629 -21.95 -13.93 11.02
N TRP A 630 -23.00 -14.62 10.60
CA TRP A 630 -24.37 -14.13 10.68
C TRP A 630 -25.05 -14.63 11.97
N TYR A 631 -25.54 -13.70 12.78
CA TYR A 631 -26.24 -13.95 14.04
C TYR A 631 -27.67 -13.40 13.99
N GLU A 632 -28.58 -14.05 14.71
CA GLU A 632 -29.95 -13.53 14.94
C GLU A 632 -29.89 -12.23 15.77
N ASP A 633 -30.62 -11.21 15.31
CA ASP A 633 -30.61 -9.87 15.90
C ASP A 633 -32.02 -9.33 16.14
N GLY A 634 -32.64 -9.85 17.20
CA GLY A 634 -34.07 -9.69 17.45
C GLY A 634 -34.90 -10.53 16.48
N LEU A 635 -36.21 -10.37 16.52
CA LEU A 635 -37.15 -11.11 15.69
C LEU A 635 -38.13 -10.17 15.01
N ILE A 636 -38.63 -10.59 13.85
CA ILE A 636 -39.74 -9.92 13.15
C ILE A 636 -41.05 -10.53 13.67
N LYS A 637 -41.98 -9.67 14.09
CA LYS A 637 -43.26 -10.06 14.68
C LYS A 637 -44.15 -10.80 13.66
N GLU A 638 -44.65 -11.98 14.02
CA GLU A 638 -45.64 -12.70 13.23
C GLU A 638 -46.90 -11.84 12.97
N ASP A 639 -47.56 -12.06 11.84
CA ASP A 639 -48.74 -11.31 11.36
C ASP A 639 -48.61 -9.77 11.28
N SER A 640 -47.39 -9.21 11.38
CA SER A 640 -47.15 -7.75 11.32
C SER A 640 -47.27 -7.10 9.92
N GLY A 641 -47.82 -7.84 8.94
CA GLY A 641 -48.12 -7.35 7.59
C GLY A 641 -46.90 -7.12 6.69
N ALA A 642 -47.15 -6.65 5.47
CA ALA A 642 -46.12 -6.56 4.42
C ALA A 642 -45.02 -5.51 4.64
N LEU A 643 -45.14 -4.66 5.68
CA LEU A 643 -44.07 -3.75 6.11
C LEU A 643 -43.27 -4.30 7.30
N GLY A 644 -43.88 -5.15 8.12
CA GLY A 644 -43.24 -5.77 9.28
C GLY A 644 -43.07 -4.82 10.47
N LEU A 645 -42.98 -5.41 11.65
CA LEU A 645 -42.61 -4.77 12.91
C LEU A 645 -41.62 -5.68 13.65
N PRO A 646 -40.71 -5.13 14.48
CA PRO A 646 -39.95 -5.94 15.42
C PRO A 646 -40.89 -6.60 16.44
N ALA A 647 -40.48 -7.77 16.96
CA ALA A 647 -41.15 -8.43 18.07
C ALA A 647 -40.77 -7.74 19.39
N GLU A 648 -41.78 -7.46 20.22
CA GLU A 648 -41.60 -6.90 21.56
C GLU A 648 -40.80 -7.87 22.46
N ASP A 649 -39.88 -7.33 23.26
CA ASP A 649 -39.00 -8.05 24.19
C ASP A 649 -38.12 -9.18 23.58
N ALA A 650 -37.98 -9.23 22.24
CA ALA A 650 -37.08 -10.18 21.59
C ALA A 650 -35.61 -9.87 21.94
N LEU A 651 -34.85 -10.89 22.33
CA LEU A 651 -33.43 -10.75 22.61
C LEU A 651 -32.67 -10.39 21.33
N ARG A 652 -31.86 -9.35 21.42
CA ARG A 652 -30.86 -8.98 20.41
C ARG A 652 -29.51 -9.55 20.82
N TYR A 653 -28.82 -10.17 19.88
CA TYR A 653 -27.64 -11.01 20.17
C TYR A 653 -27.90 -12.08 21.26
N PRO A 654 -28.96 -12.91 21.16
CA PRO A 654 -29.05 -14.06 22.04
C PRO A 654 -27.86 -15.01 21.78
N ASP A 655 -27.52 -15.86 22.75
CA ASP A 655 -26.46 -16.89 22.64
C ASP A 655 -26.90 -18.05 21.71
N THR A 656 -27.26 -17.71 20.46
CA THR A 656 -27.99 -18.55 19.50
C THR A 656 -27.21 -18.78 18.22
N ALA A 657 -27.66 -19.76 17.43
CA ALA A 657 -26.87 -20.41 16.40
C ALA A 657 -26.31 -19.45 15.34
N LEU A 658 -24.97 -19.49 15.19
CA LEU A 658 -24.27 -18.98 14.02
C LEU A 658 -24.87 -19.62 12.75
N LEU A 659 -25.37 -18.81 11.84
CA LEU A 659 -25.79 -19.27 10.51
C LEU A 659 -24.54 -19.40 9.63
N GLY A 660 -24.01 -20.63 9.54
CA GLY A 660 -22.86 -20.99 8.71
C GLY A 660 -23.24 -21.39 7.29
N GLY A 661 -22.32 -21.14 6.34
CA GLY A 661 -22.51 -21.39 4.91
C GLY A 661 -23.47 -20.39 4.24
N ARG A 662 -23.72 -20.58 2.94
CA ARG A 662 -24.67 -19.74 2.17
C ARG A 662 -26.09 -19.80 2.76
N ILE A 663 -26.54 -18.71 3.39
CA ILE A 663 -27.91 -18.55 3.90
C ILE A 663 -28.86 -18.46 2.71
N THR A 664 -29.89 -19.31 2.69
CA THR A 664 -31.02 -19.20 1.76
C THR A 664 -32.32 -19.33 2.55
N SER A 665 -33.19 -18.33 2.50
CA SER A 665 -34.42 -18.29 3.31
C SER A 665 -35.62 -17.70 2.57
N THR A 666 -36.80 -18.26 2.87
CA THR A 666 -38.13 -17.73 2.56
C THR A 666 -38.85 -17.15 3.79
N GLU A 667 -38.27 -17.27 4.98
CA GLU A 667 -38.94 -16.95 6.25
C GLU A 667 -38.54 -15.57 6.79
N ASN A 668 -39.16 -15.18 7.92
CA ASN A 668 -38.69 -14.06 8.74
C ASN A 668 -37.21 -14.26 9.10
N LEU A 669 -36.38 -13.24 8.87
CA LEU A 669 -34.98 -13.26 9.26
C LEU A 669 -34.50 -11.84 9.60
N ALA A 670 -33.93 -11.66 10.80
CA ALA A 670 -33.31 -10.43 11.25
C ALA A 670 -31.87 -10.75 11.69
N LEU A 671 -30.87 -10.14 11.03
CA LEU A 671 -29.47 -10.52 11.16
C LEU A 671 -28.54 -9.35 11.49
N LYS A 672 -27.52 -9.69 12.28
CA LYS A 672 -26.27 -8.95 12.40
C LYS A 672 -25.15 -9.68 11.65
N ALA A 673 -24.34 -8.93 10.92
CA ALA A 673 -23.03 -9.36 10.47
C ALA A 673 -21.97 -9.07 11.55
N VAL A 674 -21.23 -10.11 11.93
CA VAL A 674 -20.05 -10.03 12.79
C VAL A 674 -18.83 -10.43 11.96
N VAL A 675 -17.83 -9.56 11.94
CA VAL A 675 -16.68 -9.62 11.02
C VAL A 675 -15.42 -9.27 11.80
N ALA A 676 -14.33 -10.02 11.58
CA ALA A 676 -13.02 -9.67 12.13
C ALA A 676 -12.55 -8.31 11.58
N GLN A 677 -11.83 -7.52 12.39
CA GLN A 677 -11.42 -6.16 12.02
C GLN A 677 -10.61 -6.11 10.71
N GLU A 678 -9.79 -7.12 10.47
CA GLU A 678 -9.00 -7.26 9.24
C GLU A 678 -9.88 -7.58 8.01
N GLY A 679 -10.96 -8.35 8.20
CA GLY A 679 -11.97 -8.59 7.16
C GLY A 679 -12.77 -7.34 6.80
N LYS A 680 -13.03 -6.47 7.77
CA LYS A 680 -13.60 -5.14 7.51
C LYS A 680 -12.67 -4.29 6.67
N ARG A 681 -11.38 -4.20 7.05
CA ARG A 681 -10.34 -3.48 6.29
C ARG A 681 -10.21 -4.00 4.85
N VAL A 682 -10.19 -5.32 4.66
CA VAL A 682 -10.11 -5.95 3.33
C VAL A 682 -11.36 -5.64 2.47
N ALA A 683 -12.56 -5.65 3.06
CA ALA A 683 -13.78 -5.27 2.37
C ALA A 683 -13.84 -3.77 2.04
N GLU A 684 -13.34 -2.90 2.93
CA GLU A 684 -13.21 -1.45 2.74
C GLU A 684 -12.23 -1.11 1.61
N GLU A 685 -11.09 -1.82 1.51
CA GLU A 685 -10.10 -1.62 0.45
C GLU A 685 -10.54 -2.20 -0.91
N ALA A 686 -11.36 -3.25 -0.91
CA ALA A 686 -11.92 -3.84 -2.14
C ALA A 686 -13.12 -3.05 -2.71
N ALA A 687 -13.77 -2.20 -1.90
CA ALA A 687 -14.99 -1.51 -2.27
C ALA A 687 -14.77 -0.38 -3.28
N LYS A 688 -15.52 -0.43 -4.40
CA LYS A 688 -15.63 0.66 -5.38
C LYS A 688 -16.86 1.53 -5.12
N LEU A 689 -17.93 0.96 -4.57
CA LEU A 689 -19.15 1.65 -4.16
C LEU A 689 -19.27 1.65 -2.63
N VAL A 690 -19.56 2.80 -2.03
CA VAL A 690 -19.86 2.90 -0.59
C VAL A 690 -21.26 3.46 -0.38
N ILE A 691 -22.11 2.68 0.29
CA ILE A 691 -23.46 3.07 0.72
C ILE A 691 -23.42 3.21 2.24
N SER A 692 -23.35 4.44 2.77
CA SER A 692 -23.02 4.67 4.18
C SER A 692 -23.64 5.90 4.84
N GLY A 693 -23.98 5.83 6.13
CA GLY A 693 -24.60 6.94 6.87
C GLY A 693 -26.05 7.25 6.48
N ASN A 694 -26.66 6.48 5.57
CA ASN A 694 -28.02 6.74 5.09
C ASN A 694 -29.07 6.28 6.12
N THR A 695 -30.25 6.91 6.10
CA THR A 695 -31.26 6.79 7.16
C THR A 695 -32.67 6.55 6.61
N ALA A 696 -33.42 5.61 7.17
CA ALA A 696 -34.83 5.40 6.88
C ALA A 696 -35.52 4.57 7.97
N PRO A 697 -36.83 4.68 8.21
CA PRO A 697 -37.53 3.79 9.14
C PRO A 697 -37.34 2.29 8.82
N ARG A 698 -37.18 1.93 7.54
CA ARG A 698 -36.74 0.58 7.13
C ARG A 698 -35.76 0.62 5.96
N GLY A 699 -34.70 -0.19 6.03
CA GLY A 699 -33.67 -0.23 4.97
C GLY A 699 -32.88 1.07 4.94
N GLY A 700 -32.10 1.36 5.98
CA GLY A 700 -31.29 2.58 6.06
C GLY A 700 -30.37 2.72 4.84
N GLY A 701 -29.61 1.68 4.54
CA GLY A 701 -28.82 1.56 3.31
C GLY A 701 -29.70 1.28 2.09
N ILE A 702 -30.34 0.11 2.06
CA ILE A 702 -31.14 -0.36 0.93
C ILE A 702 -32.51 -0.89 1.39
N GLY A 703 -33.60 -0.45 0.75
CA GLY A 703 -34.92 -1.07 0.87
C GLY A 703 -35.35 -1.72 -0.45
N THR A 704 -36.06 -2.85 -0.43
CA THR A 704 -36.52 -3.49 -1.67
C THR A 704 -37.88 -4.19 -1.58
N ASN A 705 -38.72 -3.89 -2.56
CA ASN A 705 -39.88 -4.69 -2.96
C ASN A 705 -39.62 -5.52 -4.24
N GLY A 706 -38.52 -5.27 -4.96
CA GLY A 706 -38.07 -6.00 -6.14
C GLY A 706 -36.82 -6.85 -5.85
N ALA A 707 -35.93 -7.03 -6.83
CA ALA A 707 -34.67 -7.76 -6.63
C ALA A 707 -33.47 -6.83 -6.44
N VAL A 708 -32.57 -7.17 -5.52
CA VAL A 708 -31.23 -6.58 -5.39
C VAL A 708 -30.19 -7.68 -5.61
N ILE A 709 -29.32 -7.50 -6.60
CA ILE A 709 -28.32 -8.50 -6.99
C ILE A 709 -26.94 -7.87 -6.87
N PHE A 710 -26.09 -8.40 -5.99
CA PHE A 710 -24.70 -7.98 -5.87
C PHE A 710 -23.83 -8.84 -6.80
N ASN A 711 -23.29 -8.26 -7.87
CA ASN A 711 -22.77 -8.88 -9.12
C ASN A 711 -23.87 -9.15 -10.19
N GLN A 712 -23.46 -9.54 -11.41
CA GLN A 712 -24.32 -9.67 -12.61
C GLN A 712 -24.39 -11.10 -13.19
N TYR A 713 -23.75 -12.10 -12.56
CA TYR A 713 -23.57 -13.44 -13.15
C TYR A 713 -24.30 -14.56 -12.36
N PRO A 714 -25.42 -15.09 -12.87
CA PRO A 714 -26.17 -16.17 -12.25
C PRO A 714 -25.67 -17.55 -12.69
N VAL A 715 -24.61 -18.05 -12.04
CA VAL A 715 -24.15 -19.44 -12.13
C VAL A 715 -23.69 -19.91 -10.75
N GLU A 716 -23.80 -21.21 -10.47
CA GLU A 716 -23.11 -21.82 -9.32
C GLU A 716 -21.59 -21.58 -9.46
N TYR A 717 -21.05 -20.69 -8.61
CA TYR A 717 -19.60 -20.55 -8.46
C TYR A 717 -19.09 -21.80 -7.73
N PRO A 718 -18.20 -22.62 -8.34
CA PRO A 718 -17.76 -23.85 -7.70
C PRO A 718 -17.03 -23.56 -6.40
N THR A 719 -17.51 -24.13 -5.29
CA THR A 719 -16.88 -24.00 -3.97
C THR A 719 -16.10 -25.24 -3.58
N VAL A 720 -15.18 -25.07 -2.63
CA VAL A 720 -14.41 -26.11 -1.95
C VAL A 720 -14.44 -25.86 -0.45
N ASN A 721 -14.18 -26.92 0.33
CA ASN A 721 -14.10 -26.85 1.78
C ASN A 721 -12.70 -27.26 2.21
N VAL A 722 -12.01 -26.40 2.97
CA VAL A 722 -10.66 -26.66 3.49
C VAL A 722 -10.76 -27.17 4.92
N SER A 723 -10.31 -28.40 5.18
CA SER A 723 -10.26 -28.95 6.53
C SER A 723 -8.86 -28.85 7.13
N VAL A 724 -8.83 -28.61 8.45
CA VAL A 724 -7.60 -28.55 9.25
C VAL A 724 -7.77 -29.42 10.49
N VAL A 725 -6.73 -30.21 10.77
CA VAL A 725 -6.61 -31.04 11.98
C VAL A 725 -5.31 -30.68 12.67
N LYS A 726 -5.37 -30.27 13.94
CA LYS A 726 -4.18 -30.06 14.77
C LYS A 726 -3.81 -31.36 15.49
N LYS A 727 -2.51 -31.61 15.60
CA LYS A 727 -1.90 -32.74 16.33
C LYS A 727 -0.71 -32.25 17.14
N TRP A 728 -0.47 -32.94 18.25
CA TRP A 728 0.76 -32.85 19.02
C TRP A 728 1.54 -34.14 18.76
N ALA A 729 2.80 -34.05 18.32
CA ALA A 729 3.60 -35.22 17.99
C ALA A 729 3.95 -36.07 19.23
N GLN A 730 3.91 -35.42 20.40
CA GLN A 730 4.14 -35.99 21.72
C GLN A 730 2.91 -35.67 22.57
N ASP A 731 2.03 -36.66 22.76
CA ASP A 731 0.84 -36.52 23.60
C ASP A 731 1.21 -36.66 25.09
N ASP A 732 1.66 -35.55 25.67
CA ASP A 732 2.07 -35.46 27.08
C ASP A 732 1.11 -34.64 27.96
N MET A 733 -0.06 -34.24 27.41
CA MET A 733 -1.08 -33.38 28.02
C MET A 733 -0.58 -32.02 28.56
N ASN A 734 0.65 -31.58 28.24
CA ASN A 734 1.21 -30.29 28.68
C ASN A 734 1.32 -29.27 27.52
N HIS A 735 0.54 -29.45 26.46
CA HIS A 735 0.39 -28.44 25.41
C HIS A 735 -0.54 -27.30 25.84
N PRO A 736 -0.51 -26.14 25.16
CA PRO A 736 -1.53 -25.10 25.34
C PRO A 736 -2.95 -25.63 25.11
N LYS A 737 -3.94 -24.99 25.74
CA LYS A 737 -5.36 -25.36 25.62
C LYS A 737 -5.97 -25.07 24.25
N ASN A 738 -5.34 -24.18 23.49
CA ASN A 738 -5.77 -23.79 22.17
C ASN A 738 -4.58 -23.28 21.33
N VAL A 739 -4.79 -23.20 20.01
CA VAL A 739 -3.88 -22.58 19.04
C VAL A 739 -4.69 -21.83 17.99
N THR A 740 -4.15 -20.76 17.42
CA THR A 740 -4.77 -20.05 16.29
C THR A 740 -4.17 -20.55 14.98
N VAL A 741 -5.01 -20.93 14.03
CA VAL A 741 -4.62 -21.20 12.65
C VAL A 741 -5.21 -20.16 11.71
N TYR A 742 -4.46 -19.81 10.66
CA TYR A 742 -4.86 -18.83 9.66
C TYR A 742 -5.04 -19.51 8.30
N LEU A 743 -6.12 -19.20 7.59
CA LEU A 743 -6.34 -19.64 6.21
C LEU A 743 -5.91 -18.54 5.24
N TYR A 744 -5.12 -18.93 4.25
CA TYR A 744 -4.76 -18.10 3.11
C TYR A 744 -5.35 -18.67 1.82
N GLN A 745 -5.75 -17.77 0.92
CA GLN A 745 -6.07 -18.02 -0.48
C GLN A 745 -5.09 -17.21 -1.33
N ASP A 746 -4.38 -17.88 -2.24
CA ASP A 746 -3.47 -17.28 -3.21
C ASP A 746 -2.41 -16.31 -2.62
N GLY A 747 -2.07 -16.51 -1.33
CA GLY A 747 -1.14 -15.70 -0.55
C GLY A 747 -1.77 -14.59 0.31
N GLN A 748 -3.08 -14.37 0.23
CA GLN A 748 -3.83 -13.43 1.08
C GLN A 748 -4.53 -14.19 2.22
N LYS A 749 -4.40 -13.70 3.47
CA LYS A 749 -5.20 -14.21 4.62
C LYS A 749 -6.67 -13.84 4.42
N ILE A 750 -7.57 -14.82 4.58
CA ILE A 750 -9.03 -14.66 4.38
C ILE A 750 -9.87 -15.22 5.55
N ASP A 751 -9.26 -15.95 6.47
CA ASP A 751 -9.98 -16.61 7.57
C ASP A 751 -9.02 -16.92 8.74
N GLU A 752 -9.58 -17.15 9.93
CA GLU A 752 -8.81 -17.61 11.09
C GLU A 752 -9.67 -18.44 12.04
N LYS A 753 -9.03 -19.37 12.76
CA LYS A 753 -9.72 -20.25 13.69
C LYS A 753 -8.88 -20.62 14.91
N VAL A 754 -9.51 -20.57 16.08
CA VAL A 754 -8.99 -21.18 17.31
C VAL A 754 -9.36 -22.67 17.33
N LEU A 755 -8.36 -23.54 17.37
CA LEU A 755 -8.49 -24.99 17.57
C LEU A 755 -8.21 -25.34 19.03
N CYS A 756 -9.00 -26.25 19.61
CA CYS A 756 -8.95 -26.60 21.04
C CYS A 756 -9.65 -27.94 21.33
N ASP A 757 -9.60 -28.40 22.59
CA ASP A 757 -10.27 -29.62 23.03
C ASP A 757 -11.79 -29.61 22.74
N GLU A 758 -12.45 -28.45 22.87
CA GLU A 758 -13.90 -28.30 22.61
C GLU A 758 -14.30 -28.41 21.13
N ASN A 759 -13.35 -28.47 20.19
CA ASN A 759 -13.60 -28.78 18.77
C ASN A 759 -12.83 -30.01 18.25
N ASP A 760 -12.45 -30.92 19.16
CA ASP A 760 -11.63 -32.11 18.86
C ASP A 760 -10.33 -31.77 18.12
N TRP A 761 -9.82 -30.54 18.27
CA TRP A 761 -8.69 -29.97 17.51
C TRP A 761 -8.90 -29.94 15.99
N THR A 762 -10.15 -29.80 15.52
CA THR A 762 -10.51 -29.80 14.08
C THR A 762 -11.35 -28.59 13.67
N PHE A 763 -11.22 -28.20 12.39
CA PHE A 763 -12.17 -27.28 11.76
C PHE A 763 -12.30 -27.53 10.25
N ILE A 764 -13.39 -27.02 9.67
CA ILE A 764 -13.61 -27.01 8.21
C ILE A 764 -14.04 -25.60 7.82
N PHE A 765 -13.19 -24.90 7.08
CA PHE A 765 -13.53 -23.66 6.40
C PHE A 765 -14.39 -24.01 5.18
N GLN A 766 -15.57 -23.42 5.08
CA GLN A 766 -16.59 -23.76 4.07
C GLN A 766 -16.79 -22.65 3.04
N ASP A 767 -17.39 -23.03 1.91
CA ASP A 767 -17.82 -22.16 0.81
C ASP A 767 -16.70 -21.26 0.26
N LEU A 768 -15.50 -21.84 0.09
CA LEU A 768 -14.33 -21.16 -0.46
C LEU A 768 -14.33 -21.23 -2.01
N PRO A 769 -14.02 -20.16 -2.77
CA PRO A 769 -13.98 -20.20 -4.23
C PRO A 769 -12.93 -21.18 -4.80
N LYS A 770 -13.35 -22.17 -5.60
CA LYS A 770 -12.44 -23.14 -6.26
C LYS A 770 -11.46 -22.49 -7.23
N TYR A 771 -11.87 -21.39 -7.88
CA TYR A 771 -11.12 -20.74 -8.95
C TYR A 771 -10.80 -19.26 -8.65
N GLN A 772 -9.63 -18.83 -9.12
CA GLN A 772 -9.21 -17.43 -9.16
C GLN A 772 -10.10 -16.59 -10.09
N GLY A 773 -10.27 -15.31 -9.77
CA GLY A 773 -11.17 -14.42 -10.53
C GLY A 773 -12.61 -14.94 -10.55
N ASN A 774 -13.36 -14.58 -11.60
CA ASN A 774 -14.78 -14.95 -11.75
C ASN A 774 -14.99 -16.25 -12.55
N ALA A 775 -13.96 -17.09 -12.65
CA ALA A 775 -13.95 -18.23 -13.57
C ALA A 775 -14.86 -19.38 -13.11
N LEU A 776 -15.62 -19.94 -14.04
CA LEU A 776 -16.61 -20.99 -13.84
C LEU A 776 -16.07 -22.36 -14.29
N GLU A 777 -16.71 -23.46 -13.90
CA GLU A 777 -16.25 -24.83 -14.23
C GLU A 777 -16.13 -25.05 -15.75
N GLN A 778 -16.97 -24.40 -16.56
CA GLN A 778 -16.92 -24.44 -18.03
C GLN A 778 -15.79 -23.63 -18.67
N ASP A 779 -15.12 -22.72 -17.95
CA ASP A 779 -14.19 -21.77 -18.55
C ASP A 779 -12.83 -22.40 -18.90
N THR A 780 -12.23 -21.96 -20.00
CA THR A 780 -11.02 -22.56 -20.56
C THR A 780 -9.71 -22.05 -19.97
N GLU A 781 -9.72 -20.88 -19.33
CA GLU A 781 -8.52 -20.20 -18.79
C GLU A 781 -8.53 -20.10 -17.25
N LYS A 782 -9.37 -20.91 -16.59
CA LYS A 782 -9.52 -20.93 -15.13
C LYS A 782 -8.27 -21.49 -14.42
N ILE A 783 -7.95 -20.91 -13.27
CA ILE A 783 -6.83 -21.27 -12.39
C ILE A 783 -7.42 -21.68 -11.03
N GLU A 784 -7.05 -22.83 -10.48
CA GLU A 784 -7.53 -23.24 -9.14
C GLU A 784 -6.84 -22.44 -8.04
N SER A 785 -7.65 -21.87 -7.14
CA SER A 785 -7.20 -21.05 -6.01
C SER A 785 -6.33 -21.90 -5.08
N GLN A 786 -5.15 -21.39 -4.73
CA GLN A 786 -4.20 -22.10 -3.87
C GLN A 786 -4.49 -21.79 -2.40
N TYR A 787 -4.84 -22.81 -1.62
CA TYR A 787 -5.09 -22.67 -0.18
C TYR A 787 -3.88 -23.13 0.63
N THR A 788 -3.55 -22.39 1.69
CA THR A 788 -2.54 -22.78 2.68
C THR A 788 -3.00 -22.45 4.10
N ILE A 789 -2.54 -23.25 5.06
CA ILE A 789 -2.75 -23.03 6.49
C ILE A 789 -1.41 -22.59 7.10
N GLU A 790 -1.46 -21.59 7.99
CA GLU A 790 -0.38 -21.28 8.94
C GLU A 790 -0.88 -21.43 10.39
N GLU A 791 0.03 -21.53 11.34
CA GLU A 791 -0.28 -21.51 12.78
C GLU A 791 0.46 -20.34 13.46
N GLU A 792 -0.21 -19.69 14.40
CA GLU A 792 0.38 -18.70 15.29
C GLU A 792 1.45 -19.34 16.19
N ALA A 793 2.66 -18.79 16.20
CA ALA A 793 3.84 -19.48 16.75
C ALA A 793 3.68 -19.87 18.23
N VAL A 794 3.72 -21.18 18.50
CA VAL A 794 3.52 -21.75 19.84
C VAL A 794 4.84 -21.84 20.61
N GLU A 795 4.95 -21.15 21.74
CA GLU A 795 6.15 -21.15 22.59
C GLU A 795 6.55 -22.57 23.05
N GLY A 796 7.82 -22.95 22.84
CA GLY A 796 8.35 -24.26 23.21
C GLY A 796 8.05 -25.40 22.23
N TYR A 797 7.48 -25.11 21.06
CA TYR A 797 7.16 -26.09 20.03
C TYR A 797 7.61 -25.65 18.64
N THR A 798 8.20 -26.55 17.87
CA THR A 798 8.38 -26.38 16.43
C THR A 798 7.10 -26.85 15.72
N GLY A 799 6.37 -25.92 15.10
CA GLY A 799 5.18 -26.21 14.30
C GLY A 799 5.50 -26.60 12.87
N THR A 800 4.75 -27.56 12.32
CA THR A 800 4.83 -27.98 10.91
C THR A 800 3.43 -28.12 10.31
N VAL A 801 3.24 -27.65 9.07
CA VAL A 801 1.98 -27.82 8.33
C VAL A 801 2.20 -28.77 7.17
N THR A 802 1.29 -29.72 7.00
CA THR A 802 1.31 -30.72 5.93
C THR A 802 -0.02 -30.78 5.21
N GLN A 803 0.02 -30.92 3.88
CA GLN A 803 -1.15 -31.07 3.01
C GLN A 803 -1.32 -32.55 2.63
N ALA A 804 -2.55 -33.04 2.51
CA ALA A 804 -2.80 -34.42 2.12
C ALA A 804 -2.47 -34.66 0.63
N ALA A 805 -1.70 -35.71 0.35
CA ALA A 805 -1.20 -36.01 -1.00
C ALA A 805 -2.29 -36.44 -2.01
N ASP A 806 -3.49 -36.77 -1.53
CA ASP A 806 -4.67 -37.14 -2.30
C ASP A 806 -5.78 -36.06 -2.30
N ASN A 807 -5.65 -35.00 -1.49
CA ASN A 807 -6.60 -33.89 -1.44
C ASN A 807 -5.94 -32.58 -0.99
N GLN A 808 -5.78 -31.62 -1.92
CA GLN A 808 -5.14 -30.32 -1.66
C GLN A 808 -5.88 -29.43 -0.64
N TYR A 809 -7.12 -29.77 -0.28
CA TYR A 809 -7.94 -29.03 0.68
C TYR A 809 -7.93 -29.65 2.09
N VAL A 810 -7.06 -30.61 2.39
CA VAL A 810 -6.94 -31.23 3.72
C VAL A 810 -5.56 -30.97 4.31
N PHE A 811 -5.51 -30.34 5.49
CA PHE A 811 -4.26 -29.98 6.17
C PHE A 811 -4.16 -30.63 7.55
N THR A 812 -2.95 -31.04 7.92
CA THR A 812 -2.59 -31.41 9.30
C THR A 812 -1.50 -30.48 9.80
N VAL A 813 -1.78 -29.76 10.89
CA VAL A 813 -0.78 -29.02 11.67
C VAL A 813 -0.25 -29.96 12.75
N THR A 814 1.07 -30.14 12.83
CA THR A 814 1.72 -31.01 13.82
C THR A 814 2.82 -30.24 14.53
N ASN A 815 2.76 -30.20 15.85
CA ASN A 815 3.79 -29.55 16.67
C ASN A 815 4.61 -30.58 17.43
N ASP A 816 5.92 -30.48 17.27
CA ASP A 816 6.93 -31.21 18.02
C ASP A 816 7.44 -30.35 19.18
N LYS A 817 7.53 -30.95 20.36
CA LYS A 817 7.98 -30.26 21.58
C LYS A 817 9.49 -30.08 21.53
N GLU A 818 9.96 -28.86 21.74
CA GLU A 818 11.40 -28.57 21.70
C GLU A 818 12.10 -29.13 22.93
N MET A 819 13.03 -30.06 22.70
CA MET A 819 13.81 -30.69 23.77
C MET A 819 14.91 -29.73 24.26
N PRO A 820 15.08 -29.55 25.58
CA PRO A 820 16.10 -28.65 26.12
C PRO A 820 17.51 -29.13 25.76
N LYS A 821 18.26 -28.27 25.05
CA LYS A 821 19.64 -28.49 24.60
C LYS A 821 20.56 -28.78 25.78
N SER A 822 21.41 -29.80 25.65
CA SER A 822 22.30 -30.27 26.73
C SER A 822 23.74 -30.50 26.28
N GLY A 823 24.65 -30.65 27.25
CA GLY A 823 26.05 -30.99 27.07
C GLY A 823 26.63 -31.66 28.32
N ASN A 824 27.94 -31.92 28.32
CA ASN A 824 28.61 -32.66 29.39
C ASN A 824 29.85 -31.92 29.93
N LEU A 825 30.21 -32.17 31.18
CA LEU A 825 31.43 -31.69 31.84
C LEU A 825 32.21 -32.88 32.42
N SER A 826 33.45 -33.09 31.98
CA SER A 826 34.38 -34.08 32.54
C SER A 826 35.41 -33.41 33.44
N VAL A 827 35.61 -33.92 34.66
CA VAL A 827 36.69 -33.48 35.56
C VAL A 827 37.72 -34.60 35.66
N GLN A 828 38.99 -34.31 35.36
CA GLN A 828 40.07 -35.29 35.29
C GLN A 828 41.25 -34.92 36.19
N LYS A 829 41.79 -35.90 36.91
CA LYS A 829 43.03 -35.79 37.70
C LYS A 829 44.20 -36.45 36.97
N ILE A 830 45.31 -35.74 36.86
CA ILE A 830 46.60 -36.26 36.37
C ILE A 830 47.65 -36.12 37.47
N LEU A 831 48.55 -37.10 37.57
CA LEU A 831 49.74 -37.06 38.41
C LEU A 831 51.02 -37.10 37.57
N ALA A 832 52.03 -36.35 37.98
CA ALA A 832 53.30 -36.21 37.27
C ALA A 832 54.51 -36.10 38.22
N GLY A 833 55.71 -36.31 37.69
CA GLY A 833 56.96 -36.31 38.45
C GLY A 833 57.29 -37.67 39.09
N ASN A 834 58.55 -37.85 39.49
CA ASN A 834 59.09 -39.14 39.97
C ASN A 834 58.80 -39.45 41.45
N ALA A 835 58.07 -38.57 42.16
CA ALA A 835 57.68 -38.75 43.55
C ALA A 835 56.18 -38.51 43.78
N ALA A 836 55.36 -38.71 42.74
CA ALA A 836 53.91 -38.75 42.86
C ALA A 836 53.45 -40.04 43.57
N GLU A 837 52.43 -39.92 44.40
CA GLU A 837 51.80 -41.01 45.15
C GLU A 837 50.53 -41.43 44.40
N PRO A 838 50.52 -42.57 43.67
CA PRO A 838 49.45 -42.88 42.71
C PRO A 838 48.08 -43.07 43.38
N ASP A 839 48.05 -43.62 44.59
CA ASP A 839 46.85 -43.85 45.38
C ASP A 839 46.31 -42.60 46.10
N ARG A 840 46.97 -41.44 45.98
CA ARG A 840 46.56 -40.21 46.67
C ARG A 840 45.26 -39.65 46.09
N GLU A 841 44.36 -39.31 47.00
CA GLU A 841 43.04 -38.71 46.73
C GLU A 841 43.12 -37.18 46.71
N PHE A 842 42.39 -36.57 45.78
CA PHE A 842 42.25 -35.12 45.61
C PHE A 842 40.76 -34.75 45.52
N HIS A 843 40.35 -33.69 46.21
CA HIS A 843 38.95 -33.33 46.41
C HIS A 843 38.55 -32.11 45.58
N PHE A 844 37.63 -32.32 44.65
CA PHE A 844 37.12 -31.30 43.74
C PHE A 844 35.75 -30.81 44.17
N THR A 845 35.57 -29.49 44.15
CA THR A 845 34.25 -28.84 44.16
C THR A 845 33.92 -28.36 42.76
N ILE A 846 32.72 -28.71 42.28
CA ILE A 846 32.17 -28.24 41.02
C ILE A 846 30.98 -27.32 41.36
N LEU A 847 30.92 -26.15 40.75
CA LEU A 847 29.81 -25.20 40.89
C LEU A 847 29.26 -24.83 39.52
N LEU A 848 27.95 -24.92 39.35
CA LEU A 848 27.21 -24.43 38.20
C LEU A 848 26.65 -23.03 38.50
N SER A 849 26.45 -22.21 37.46
CA SER A 849 25.79 -20.91 37.60
C SER A 849 24.32 -21.05 37.99
N GLU A 850 23.67 -22.11 37.53
CA GLU A 850 22.24 -22.37 37.79
C GLU A 850 22.07 -23.26 39.02
N LYS A 851 21.39 -22.73 40.04
CA LYS A 851 21.27 -23.34 41.37
C LYS A 851 20.03 -24.21 41.56
N SER A 852 19.08 -24.17 40.63
CA SER A 852 17.96 -25.13 40.62
C SER A 852 18.40 -26.55 40.26
N ILE A 853 19.55 -26.72 39.60
CA ILE A 853 20.09 -28.03 39.21
C ILE A 853 20.42 -28.86 40.45
N SER A 854 19.68 -29.94 40.66
CA SER A 854 19.90 -30.93 41.71
C SER A 854 19.54 -32.33 41.22
N GLY A 855 20.17 -33.36 41.78
CA GLY A 855 20.06 -34.76 41.35
C GLY A 855 21.29 -35.26 40.58
N SER A 856 21.22 -36.50 40.10
CA SER A 856 22.32 -37.18 39.42
C SER A 856 22.42 -36.78 37.95
N TYR A 857 23.55 -36.19 37.56
CA TYR A 857 23.92 -35.89 36.17
C TYR A 857 25.12 -36.74 35.81
N GLY A 858 24.93 -37.79 35.01
CA GLY A 858 25.98 -38.76 34.70
C GLY A 858 26.54 -39.44 35.95
N GLU A 859 27.84 -39.25 36.21
CA GLU A 859 28.57 -39.81 37.34
C GLU A 859 28.67 -38.86 38.55
N LEU A 860 27.96 -37.72 38.51
CA LEU A 860 28.07 -36.64 39.50
C LEU A 860 26.70 -36.22 40.03
N ASP A 861 26.54 -36.30 41.36
CA ASP A 861 25.36 -35.80 42.06
C ASP A 861 25.51 -34.31 42.38
N PHE A 862 24.54 -33.51 41.95
CA PHE A 862 24.46 -32.08 42.27
C PHE A 862 23.41 -31.81 43.35
N GLU A 863 23.72 -30.91 44.26
CA GLU A 863 22.79 -30.30 45.21
C GLU A 863 22.88 -28.78 45.09
N ASN A 864 21.78 -28.12 44.74
CA ASN A 864 21.68 -26.66 44.56
C ASN A 864 22.76 -26.05 43.64
N GLY A 865 23.07 -26.74 42.53
CA GLY A 865 24.12 -26.37 41.56
C GLY A 865 25.55 -26.74 41.98
N LYS A 866 25.76 -27.45 43.09
CA LYS A 866 27.08 -27.88 43.56
C LYS A 866 27.25 -29.40 43.55
N ALA A 867 28.37 -29.90 43.01
CA ALA A 867 28.81 -31.29 43.20
C ALA A 867 30.17 -31.35 43.92
N LEU A 868 30.45 -32.49 44.55
CA LEU A 868 31.73 -32.82 45.19
C LEU A 868 32.21 -34.16 44.65
N VAL A 869 33.49 -34.28 44.28
CA VAL A 869 34.07 -35.53 43.78
C VAL A 869 35.52 -35.71 44.22
N THR A 870 35.87 -36.94 44.58
CA THR A 870 37.25 -37.34 44.92
C THR A 870 37.84 -38.14 43.76
N LEU A 871 39.06 -37.81 43.32
CA LEU A 871 39.76 -38.48 42.22
C LEU A 871 41.21 -38.83 42.59
N LYS A 872 41.69 -39.97 42.08
CA LYS A 872 43.12 -40.38 42.10
C LYS A 872 43.82 -40.08 40.77
N GLY A 873 45.14 -40.23 40.73
CA GLY A 873 45.92 -39.99 39.52
C GLY A 873 45.49 -40.87 38.34
N GLY A 874 44.98 -40.24 37.27
CA GLY A 874 44.45 -40.91 36.08
C GLY A 874 42.94 -41.11 36.07
N GLU A 875 42.24 -40.81 37.17
CA GLU A 875 40.78 -40.86 37.22
C GLU A 875 40.13 -39.62 36.60
N HIS A 876 38.89 -39.81 36.12
CA HIS A 876 37.97 -38.74 35.77
C HIS A 876 36.54 -39.12 36.18
N ARG A 877 35.63 -38.13 36.24
CA ARG A 877 34.18 -38.34 36.32
C ARG A 877 33.46 -37.33 35.44
N THR A 878 32.36 -37.75 34.82
CA THR A 878 31.63 -36.95 33.82
C THR A 878 30.20 -36.64 34.27
N ALA A 879 29.86 -35.36 34.37
CA ALA A 879 28.47 -34.91 34.44
C ALA A 879 27.88 -34.89 33.03
N THR A 880 26.81 -35.64 32.80
CA THR A 880 26.15 -35.72 31.48
C THR A 880 24.75 -35.10 31.49
N ASN A 881 24.29 -34.64 30.33
CA ASN A 881 22.98 -34.00 30.15
C ASN A 881 22.76 -32.74 31.00
N LEU A 882 23.83 -31.99 31.31
CA LEU A 882 23.70 -30.65 31.90
C LEU A 882 23.08 -29.69 30.85
N PRO A 883 22.19 -28.76 31.23
CA PRO A 883 21.66 -27.75 30.31
C PRO A 883 22.76 -26.97 29.60
N ALA A 884 22.69 -26.84 28.28
CA ALA A 884 23.67 -26.10 27.51
C ALA A 884 23.59 -24.59 27.80
N GLY A 885 24.73 -23.90 27.77
CA GLY A 885 24.83 -22.46 28.02
C GLY A 885 25.03 -22.06 29.49
N ILE A 886 24.83 -22.96 30.46
CA ILE A 886 25.20 -22.67 31.87
C ILE A 886 26.72 -22.60 32.00
N SER A 887 27.22 -21.72 32.88
CA SER A 887 28.64 -21.68 33.22
C SER A 887 28.96 -22.58 34.41
N TYR A 888 30.21 -23.02 34.48
CA TYR A 888 30.72 -23.88 35.55
C TYR A 888 32.09 -23.39 36.03
N THR A 889 32.42 -23.73 37.28
CA THR A 889 33.78 -23.67 37.83
C THR A 889 34.11 -24.97 38.57
N VAL A 890 35.39 -25.31 38.60
CA VAL A 890 35.95 -26.47 39.31
C VAL A 890 37.15 -25.99 40.13
N THR A 891 37.26 -26.41 41.38
CA THR A 891 38.39 -26.09 42.27
C THR A 891 38.87 -27.33 43.00
N GLU A 892 40.19 -27.50 43.12
CA GLU A 892 40.84 -28.56 43.89
C GLU A 892 41.16 -28.09 45.32
N SER A 893 40.96 -28.94 46.32
CA SER A 893 41.12 -28.56 47.74
C SER A 893 42.59 -28.60 48.20
N GLU A 894 43.36 -29.52 47.64
CA GLU A 894 44.79 -29.75 47.94
C GLU A 894 45.73 -28.95 47.01
N GLU A 895 45.23 -27.89 46.36
CA GLU A 895 46.00 -27.12 45.38
C GLU A 895 47.36 -26.65 45.97
N ASN A 896 48.45 -26.99 45.29
CA ASN A 896 49.84 -26.66 45.67
C ASN A 896 50.28 -27.11 47.09
N GLN A 897 49.67 -28.17 47.65
CA GLN A 897 49.98 -28.71 48.98
C GLN A 897 50.83 -30.01 48.94
N ASP A 898 51.36 -30.42 50.09
CA ASP A 898 52.11 -31.68 50.33
C ASP A 898 53.30 -31.98 49.39
N GLY A 899 53.89 -30.92 48.82
CA GLY A 899 55.01 -30.99 47.89
C GLY A 899 54.60 -31.22 46.43
N TYR A 900 53.31 -31.16 46.11
CA TYR A 900 52.83 -31.07 44.74
C TYR A 900 52.79 -29.60 44.27
N VAL A 901 53.03 -29.39 42.99
CA VAL A 901 52.66 -28.17 42.25
C VAL A 901 51.48 -28.50 41.35
N THR A 902 50.41 -27.73 41.45
CA THR A 902 49.16 -27.92 40.69
C THR A 902 49.11 -27.02 39.47
N THR A 903 48.68 -27.56 38.33
CA THR A 903 48.29 -26.79 37.14
C THR A 903 46.94 -27.29 36.64
N SER A 904 46.09 -26.38 36.15
CA SER A 904 44.76 -26.71 35.65
C SER A 904 44.48 -26.10 34.28
N THR A 905 43.61 -26.76 33.52
CA THR A 905 43.11 -26.33 32.21
C THR A 905 41.61 -26.59 32.17
N GLY A 906 40.81 -25.63 31.69
CA GLY A 906 39.34 -25.76 31.66
C GLY A 906 38.66 -25.70 33.03
N ALA A 907 39.35 -25.25 34.09
CA ALA A 907 38.81 -25.12 35.45
C ALA A 907 37.60 -24.15 35.58
N ALA A 908 37.29 -23.38 34.53
CA ALA A 908 36.04 -22.64 34.41
C ALA A 908 35.65 -22.56 32.93
N GLY A 909 34.34 -22.57 32.65
CA GLY A 909 33.84 -22.53 31.28
C GLY A 909 32.32 -22.48 31.16
N ILE A 910 31.81 -22.86 30.00
CA ILE A 910 30.37 -22.98 29.68
C ILE A 910 30.11 -24.40 29.14
N VAL A 911 29.00 -25.02 29.54
CA VAL A 911 28.54 -26.30 29.00
C VAL A 911 28.09 -26.09 27.55
N GLN A 912 28.77 -26.72 26.60
CA GLN A 912 28.51 -26.56 25.17
C GLN A 912 27.55 -27.62 24.64
N GLU A 913 26.62 -27.21 23.77
CA GLU A 913 25.60 -28.08 23.17
C GLU A 913 26.23 -29.27 22.44
N GLY A 914 25.86 -30.49 22.83
CA GLY A 914 26.32 -31.73 22.21
C GLY A 914 27.81 -32.05 22.40
N GLN A 915 28.53 -31.31 23.26
CA GLN A 915 29.96 -31.50 23.52
C GLN A 915 30.22 -31.95 24.95
N THR A 916 31.40 -32.54 25.17
CA THR A 916 31.98 -32.72 26.51
C THR A 916 33.11 -31.71 26.67
N VAL A 917 32.99 -30.80 27.64
CA VAL A 917 34.07 -29.89 28.03
C VAL A 917 34.87 -30.50 29.19
N GLU A 918 36.20 -30.30 29.18
CA GLU A 918 37.11 -30.96 30.11
C GLU A 918 37.77 -29.96 31.07
N ALA A 919 37.74 -30.28 32.37
CA ALA A 919 38.45 -29.59 33.43
C ALA A 919 39.56 -30.52 33.98
N ILE A 920 40.79 -30.32 33.51
CA ILE A 920 41.94 -31.20 33.77
C ILE A 920 42.85 -30.57 34.81
N PHE A 921 43.17 -31.31 35.88
CA PHE A 921 44.02 -30.87 36.98
C PHE A 921 45.24 -31.80 37.14
N THR A 922 46.43 -31.29 36.86
CA THR A 922 47.71 -32.01 36.93
C THR A 922 48.48 -31.62 38.19
N ASN A 923 48.80 -32.58 39.06
CA ASN A 923 49.69 -32.35 40.21
C ASN A 923 51.04 -33.00 39.98
N THR A 924 52.12 -32.21 40.12
CA THR A 924 53.49 -32.63 39.86
C THR A 924 54.31 -32.66 41.14
N ARG A 925 54.94 -33.79 41.47
CA ARG A 925 55.83 -33.94 42.65
C ARG A 925 57.07 -34.76 42.30
N ALA A 926 58.24 -34.25 42.66
CA ALA A 926 59.52 -34.83 42.28
C ALA A 926 60.56 -34.79 43.40
N ILE A 927 61.42 -35.80 43.44
CA ILE A 927 62.64 -35.86 44.25
C ILE A 927 63.82 -35.80 43.28
N ILE A 928 64.66 -34.78 43.41
CA ILE A 928 65.82 -34.57 42.53
C ILE A 928 67.04 -35.26 43.15
N THR A 929 67.26 -36.53 42.79
CA THR A 929 68.58 -37.14 42.87
C THR A 929 69.41 -36.66 41.66
N PRO A 930 70.54 -35.97 41.83
CA PRO A 930 71.34 -35.51 40.71
C PRO A 930 72.03 -36.69 40.00
N GLU A 931 71.68 -36.92 38.73
CA GLU A 931 72.59 -37.65 37.82
C GLU A 931 73.83 -36.80 37.51
N PRO A 932 74.99 -37.42 37.22
CA PRO A 932 76.25 -36.71 37.02
C PRO A 932 76.29 -35.99 35.66
N ASP A 933 75.74 -34.78 35.61
CA ASP A 933 75.87 -33.91 34.43
C ASP A 933 77.33 -33.43 34.25
N ALA A 934 77.80 -33.43 32.99
CA ALA A 934 79.15 -33.05 32.57
C ALA A 934 79.40 -31.52 32.61
N HIS A 935 78.79 -30.85 33.58
CA HIS A 935 78.65 -29.40 33.70
C HIS A 935 79.01 -28.85 35.11
N ALA A 936 79.29 -29.72 36.08
CA ALA A 936 79.61 -29.33 37.45
C ALA A 936 80.87 -28.46 37.59
N GLY A 937 80.95 -27.69 38.68
CA GLY A 937 82.13 -26.96 39.16
C GLY A 937 82.54 -27.39 40.57
N SER A 938 83.39 -26.59 41.23
CA SER A 938 83.90 -26.88 42.58
C SER A 938 83.95 -25.65 43.50
N LEU A 939 83.99 -25.89 44.81
CA LEU A 939 84.13 -24.87 45.86
C LEU A 939 85.28 -25.20 46.81
N LYS A 940 86.31 -24.36 46.81
CA LYS A 940 87.49 -24.46 47.65
C LYS A 940 87.37 -23.57 48.89
N ILE A 941 87.72 -24.11 50.05
CA ILE A 941 87.69 -23.41 51.34
C ILE A 941 89.04 -23.63 52.03
N ALA A 942 89.77 -22.54 52.28
CA ALA A 942 91.15 -22.55 52.75
C ALA A 942 91.36 -21.69 53.99
N LYS A 943 92.32 -22.07 54.85
CA LYS A 943 92.61 -21.36 56.11
C LYS A 943 94.09 -20.95 56.28
N THR A 944 94.29 -19.66 56.50
CA THR A 944 95.57 -19.06 56.96
C THR A 944 95.44 -18.56 58.40
N VAL A 945 96.54 -18.63 59.15
CA VAL A 945 96.70 -17.96 60.46
C VAL A 945 98.00 -17.16 60.41
N SER A 946 98.01 -15.94 60.94
CA SER A 946 99.14 -15.01 60.77
C SER A 946 99.37 -14.14 62.01
N GLY A 947 100.47 -13.38 62.02
CA GLY A 947 100.87 -12.51 63.14
C GLY A 947 101.79 -13.19 64.16
N SER A 948 102.35 -12.39 65.09
CA SER A 948 103.39 -12.85 66.03
C SER A 948 102.91 -13.84 67.10
N GLY A 949 101.60 -13.90 67.35
CA GLY A 949 100.96 -14.79 68.33
C GLY A 949 100.14 -15.90 67.69
N ALA A 950 100.37 -16.22 66.42
CA ALA A 950 99.65 -17.25 65.66
C ALA A 950 99.83 -18.66 66.25
N ASP A 951 98.72 -19.38 66.42
CA ASP A 951 98.71 -20.81 66.68
C ASP A 951 98.41 -21.55 65.36
N ALA A 952 99.38 -22.31 64.86
CA ALA A 952 99.25 -23.04 63.61
C ALA A 952 98.36 -24.30 63.73
N GLU A 953 98.33 -24.91 64.92
CA GLU A 953 97.63 -26.17 65.19
C GLU A 953 96.16 -25.94 65.59
N LYS A 954 95.80 -24.68 65.94
CA LYS A 954 94.40 -24.34 66.23
C LYS A 954 93.50 -24.58 65.01
N LYS A 955 92.51 -25.45 65.23
CA LYS A 955 91.35 -25.63 64.36
C LYS A 955 90.36 -24.46 64.49
N PHE A 956 89.77 -24.13 63.35
CA PHE A 956 88.64 -23.21 63.19
C PHE A 956 87.52 -23.95 62.44
N ALA A 957 86.25 -23.65 62.74
CA ALA A 957 85.11 -24.39 62.20
C ALA A 957 84.37 -23.56 61.14
N PHE A 958 84.00 -24.19 60.03
CA PHE A 958 83.45 -23.58 58.82
C PHE A 958 82.10 -24.17 58.48
N SER A 959 81.07 -23.32 58.52
CA SER A 959 79.73 -23.62 58.05
C SER A 959 79.63 -23.32 56.57
N VAL A 960 79.17 -24.29 55.79
CA VAL A 960 78.93 -24.18 54.34
C VAL A 960 77.45 -24.35 54.09
N LYS A 961 76.82 -23.38 53.39
CA LYS A 961 75.43 -23.47 52.95
C LYS A 961 75.32 -23.42 51.44
N LEU A 962 74.54 -24.32 50.85
CA LEU A 962 74.31 -24.45 49.41
C LEU A 962 72.81 -24.32 49.07
N SER A 963 72.50 -23.62 47.98
CA SER A 963 71.17 -23.57 47.39
C SER A 963 71.21 -23.52 45.86
N ASP A 964 70.10 -23.82 45.20
CA ASP A 964 69.96 -23.70 43.76
C ASP A 964 69.83 -22.22 43.33
N SER A 965 69.70 -21.99 42.01
CA SER A 965 69.53 -20.63 41.48
C SER A 965 68.26 -19.90 41.98
N LYS A 966 67.28 -20.63 42.52
CA LYS A 966 66.00 -20.13 43.07
C LYS A 966 65.97 -20.09 44.61
N ASP A 967 67.13 -20.25 45.26
CA ASP A 967 67.30 -20.28 46.71
C ASP A 967 66.68 -21.49 47.43
N ILE A 968 66.36 -22.57 46.70
CA ILE A 968 65.96 -23.86 47.29
C ILE A 968 67.23 -24.55 47.82
N PRO A 969 67.27 -25.00 49.09
CA PRO A 969 68.48 -25.61 49.65
C PRO A 969 68.91 -26.90 48.93
N LEU A 970 70.23 -27.08 48.73
CA LEU A 970 70.79 -28.31 48.18
C LEU A 970 71.26 -29.22 49.32
N SER A 971 70.52 -30.31 49.53
CA SER A 971 70.84 -31.37 50.48
C SER A 971 71.56 -32.55 49.80
N GLY A 972 72.11 -33.46 50.61
CA GLY A 972 72.77 -34.68 50.14
C GLY A 972 74.29 -34.66 50.26
N ASP A 973 74.90 -35.74 49.77
CA ASP A 973 76.32 -36.07 49.98
C ASP A 973 77.20 -35.57 48.83
N TYR A 974 78.11 -34.63 49.12
CA TYR A 974 79.05 -34.08 48.15
C TYR A 974 80.50 -34.43 48.53
N ALA A 975 81.24 -34.99 47.58
CA ALA A 975 82.64 -35.37 47.79
C ALA A 975 83.55 -34.14 47.93
N TYR A 976 84.60 -34.25 48.74
CA TYR A 976 85.65 -33.24 48.82
C TYR A 976 87.06 -33.84 48.95
N THR A 977 88.03 -33.15 48.36
CA THR A 977 89.47 -33.47 48.47
C THR A 977 90.15 -32.53 49.46
N GLY A 978 90.99 -33.08 50.36
CA GLY A 978 91.71 -32.32 51.38
C GLY A 978 93.19 -32.12 51.05
N SER A 979 93.79 -31.02 51.50
CA SER A 979 95.22 -30.70 51.26
C SER A 979 95.79 -29.69 52.26
N SER A 980 97.11 -29.52 52.27
CA SER A 980 97.84 -28.57 53.13
C SER A 980 99.07 -28.00 52.40
N SER A 981 99.42 -26.75 52.68
CA SER A 981 100.61 -26.07 52.16
C SER A 981 101.86 -26.24 53.03
N MET A 982 101.72 -26.79 54.24
CA MET A 982 102.78 -26.87 55.24
C MET A 982 103.42 -28.26 55.28
N ALA A 983 104.70 -28.35 54.91
CA ALA A 983 105.44 -29.61 54.90
C ALA A 983 105.57 -30.23 56.30
N GLY A 984 104.87 -31.34 56.52
CA GLY A 984 104.84 -32.06 57.81
C GLY A 984 103.56 -31.84 58.63
N SER A 985 102.67 -30.94 58.21
CA SER A 985 101.32 -30.83 58.78
C SER A 985 100.41 -31.94 58.22
N ALA A 986 99.41 -32.37 59.00
CA ALA A 986 98.40 -33.30 58.53
C ALA A 986 97.52 -32.65 57.46
N THR A 987 97.25 -33.35 56.36
CA THR A 987 96.20 -32.98 55.40
C THR A 987 94.82 -33.36 55.98
N PRO A 988 93.76 -32.55 55.76
CA PRO A 988 92.39 -33.02 55.96
C PRO A 988 92.16 -34.32 55.17
N GLU A 989 91.42 -35.26 55.74
CA GLU A 989 91.06 -36.50 55.03
C GLU A 989 90.13 -36.16 53.86
N GLN A 990 90.35 -36.76 52.69
CA GLN A 990 89.39 -36.71 51.59
C GLN A 990 88.13 -37.49 51.98
N GLY A 991 86.94 -36.96 51.67
CA GLY A 991 85.71 -37.50 52.22
C GLY A 991 84.45 -36.94 51.57
N VAL A 992 83.38 -36.89 52.34
CA VAL A 992 82.06 -36.42 51.93
C VAL A 992 81.55 -35.42 52.96
N LEU A 993 81.02 -34.30 52.49
CA LEU A 993 80.20 -33.39 53.29
C LEU A 993 78.73 -33.72 53.02
N ALA A 994 78.05 -34.17 54.07
CA ALA A 994 76.62 -34.46 54.05
C ALA A 994 75.85 -33.17 54.36
N PHE A 995 75.17 -32.60 53.36
CA PHE A 995 74.38 -31.38 53.51
C PHE A 995 72.96 -31.71 53.99
N GLY A 996 72.55 -31.09 55.08
CA GLY A 996 71.22 -31.26 55.68
C GLY A 996 70.08 -30.78 54.77
N VAL A 997 68.83 -31.03 55.18
CA VAL A 997 67.63 -30.61 54.43
C VAL A 997 67.47 -29.09 54.30
N ASP A 998 68.18 -28.31 55.12
CA ASP A 998 68.29 -26.87 55.02
C ASP A 998 69.50 -26.41 54.17
N GLY A 999 70.23 -27.35 53.58
CA GLY A 999 71.40 -27.13 52.74
C GLY A 999 72.68 -26.75 53.47
N THR A 1000 72.87 -27.15 54.74
CA THR A 1000 74.10 -26.84 55.53
C THR A 1000 74.97 -28.06 55.82
N ALA A 1001 76.30 -27.84 55.91
CA ALA A 1001 77.30 -28.79 56.39
C ALA A 1001 78.47 -28.06 57.10
N GLU A 1002 79.21 -28.75 57.97
CA GLU A 1002 80.29 -28.18 58.81
C GLU A 1002 81.63 -28.90 58.60
N ILE A 1003 82.76 -28.19 58.67
CA ILE A 1003 84.11 -28.77 58.66
C ILE A 1003 85.12 -27.96 59.50
N GLU A 1004 86.17 -28.60 60.02
CA GLU A 1004 87.28 -27.92 60.73
C GLU A 1004 88.55 -27.85 59.88
N LEU A 1005 89.22 -26.68 59.87
CA LEU A 1005 90.54 -26.48 59.23
C LEU A 1005 91.52 -25.72 60.15
N SER A 1006 92.80 -26.06 60.07
CA SER A 1006 93.93 -25.43 60.76
C SER A 1006 94.80 -24.61 59.78
N HIS A 1007 95.90 -23.99 60.26
CA HIS A 1007 96.75 -23.16 59.40
C HIS A 1007 97.36 -23.94 58.22
N GLY A 1008 97.15 -23.42 57.00
CA GLY A 1008 97.71 -23.94 55.76
C GLY A 1008 96.86 -25.02 55.10
N GLN A 1009 95.78 -25.47 55.76
CA GLN A 1009 94.87 -26.49 55.24
C GLN A 1009 93.81 -25.89 54.31
N TRP A 1010 93.34 -26.70 53.36
CA TRP A 1010 92.12 -26.44 52.59
C TRP A 1010 91.40 -27.73 52.21
N ILE A 1011 90.14 -27.59 51.83
CA ILE A 1011 89.38 -28.59 51.08
C ILE A 1011 88.85 -28.00 49.77
N THR A 1012 88.59 -28.85 48.78
CA THR A 1012 87.80 -28.51 47.58
C THR A 1012 86.63 -29.48 47.49
N ILE A 1013 85.40 -28.95 47.55
CA ILE A 1013 84.15 -29.68 47.32
C ILE A 1013 83.93 -29.80 45.81
N GLU A 1014 83.70 -31.01 45.32
CA GLU A 1014 83.64 -31.34 43.89
C GLU A 1014 82.21 -31.76 43.48
N GLY A 1015 81.90 -31.63 42.18
CA GLY A 1015 80.61 -32.08 41.63
C GLY A 1015 79.43 -31.13 41.86
N LEU A 1016 79.67 -29.87 42.23
CA LEU A 1016 78.61 -28.89 42.49
C LEU A 1016 77.95 -28.43 41.17
N PRO A 1017 76.60 -28.47 41.04
CA PRO A 1017 75.91 -28.01 39.83
C PRO A 1017 76.21 -26.54 39.44
N ALA A 1018 76.27 -26.28 38.14
CA ALA A 1018 76.40 -24.91 37.64
C ALA A 1018 75.16 -24.07 38.02
N GLY A 1019 75.37 -22.89 38.61
CA GLY A 1019 74.30 -22.05 39.13
C GLY A 1019 73.97 -22.27 40.61
N THR A 1020 74.61 -23.24 41.29
CA THR A 1020 74.54 -23.37 42.75
C THR A 1020 75.05 -22.11 43.44
N LYS A 1021 74.22 -21.52 44.30
CA LYS A 1021 74.62 -20.45 45.23
C LYS A 1021 75.31 -21.09 46.44
N TYR A 1022 76.35 -20.44 46.94
CA TYR A 1022 77.04 -20.85 48.17
C TYR A 1022 77.22 -19.69 49.15
N ARG A 1023 77.30 -20.02 50.44
CA ARG A 1023 77.70 -19.15 51.55
C ARG A 1023 78.64 -19.93 52.47
N VAL A 1024 79.74 -19.33 52.90
CA VAL A 1024 80.69 -19.91 53.88
C VAL A 1024 80.92 -18.92 55.03
N SER A 1025 80.89 -19.41 56.27
CA SER A 1025 81.20 -18.60 57.48
C SER A 1025 82.06 -19.37 58.48
N GLU A 1026 82.92 -18.65 59.21
CA GLU A 1026 83.85 -19.21 60.19
C GLU A 1026 83.44 -18.90 61.64
N SER A 1027 83.68 -19.86 62.52
CA SER A 1027 83.55 -19.75 63.98
C SER A 1027 84.79 -20.30 64.72
N ASN A 1028 84.76 -20.29 66.05
CA ASN A 1028 85.88 -20.71 66.92
C ASN A 1028 87.15 -19.83 66.73
N ASN A 1029 86.97 -18.54 66.46
CA ASN A 1029 88.01 -17.54 66.18
C ASN A 1029 88.35 -16.64 67.39
N GLU A 1030 87.98 -17.04 68.61
CA GLU A 1030 88.25 -16.29 69.84
C GLU A 1030 89.75 -15.98 70.03
N GLY A 1031 90.05 -14.72 70.34
CA GLY A 1031 91.43 -14.22 70.51
C GLY A 1031 92.18 -13.95 69.19
N TYR A 1032 91.52 -14.03 68.03
CA TYR A 1032 92.06 -13.66 66.73
C TYR A 1032 91.30 -12.46 66.13
N SER A 1033 92.02 -11.65 65.36
CA SER A 1033 91.43 -10.71 64.41
C SER A 1033 91.18 -11.43 63.09
N VAL A 1034 89.91 -11.77 62.82
CA VAL A 1034 89.50 -12.33 61.53
C VAL A 1034 89.67 -11.26 60.45
N ILE A 1035 90.47 -11.56 59.43
CA ILE A 1035 90.54 -10.77 58.20
C ILE A 1035 89.44 -11.31 57.29
N THR A 1036 88.41 -10.50 57.04
CA THR A 1036 87.22 -10.90 56.30
C THR A 1036 87.57 -11.42 54.90
N PRO A 1037 87.16 -12.64 54.51
CA PRO A 1037 87.42 -13.15 53.16
C PRO A 1037 86.67 -12.34 52.11
N ASN A 1038 87.30 -12.18 50.95
CA ASN A 1038 86.54 -11.92 49.73
C ASN A 1038 85.89 -13.22 49.24
N GLY A 1039 84.65 -13.15 48.74
CA GLY A 1039 83.97 -14.30 48.14
C GLY A 1039 83.38 -15.30 49.13
N THR A 1040 83.03 -14.89 50.36
CA THR A 1040 82.25 -15.75 51.29
C THR A 1040 80.88 -16.17 50.75
N GLU A 1041 80.38 -15.47 49.73
CA GLU A 1041 79.15 -15.77 49.00
C GLU A 1041 79.43 -15.74 47.50
N GLY A 1042 78.78 -16.62 46.73
CA GLY A 1042 78.95 -16.65 45.28
C GLY A 1042 78.06 -17.66 44.57
N VAL A 1043 78.30 -17.82 43.27
CA VAL A 1043 77.59 -18.77 42.39
C VAL A 1043 78.60 -19.63 41.65
N ILE A 1044 78.50 -20.95 41.79
CA ILE A 1044 79.34 -21.94 41.11
C ILE A 1044 79.13 -21.82 39.60
N GLN A 1045 80.23 -21.62 38.87
CA GLN A 1045 80.23 -21.55 37.42
C GLN A 1045 80.48 -22.94 36.82
N LYS A 1046 79.90 -23.20 35.64
CA LYS A 1046 80.10 -24.44 34.88
C LYS A 1046 81.60 -24.73 34.70
N ALA A 1047 82.08 -25.86 35.22
CA ALA A 1047 83.48 -26.29 35.17
C ALA A 1047 84.50 -25.28 35.77
N GLY A 1048 84.09 -24.43 36.72
CA GLY A 1048 84.98 -23.49 37.42
C GLY A 1048 85.15 -23.81 38.91
N GLU A 1049 86.35 -23.55 39.46
CA GLU A 1049 86.60 -23.52 40.91
C GLU A 1049 86.27 -22.12 41.46
N SER A 1050 85.34 -22.05 42.42
CA SER A 1050 85.20 -20.92 43.34
C SER A 1050 86.11 -21.15 44.54
N SER A 1051 86.73 -20.11 45.10
CA SER A 1051 87.66 -20.26 46.24
C SER A 1051 87.45 -19.17 47.29
N VAL A 1052 87.32 -19.60 48.55
CA VAL A 1052 87.21 -18.75 49.74
C VAL A 1052 88.42 -18.98 50.64
N LEU A 1053 89.17 -17.92 50.95
CA LEU A 1053 90.35 -17.97 51.82
C LEU A 1053 90.11 -17.13 53.07
N PHE A 1054 90.03 -17.80 54.22
CA PHE A 1054 89.92 -17.13 55.52
C PHE A 1054 91.31 -16.95 56.14
N GLU A 1055 91.59 -15.77 56.69
CA GLU A 1055 92.83 -15.49 57.41
C GLU A 1055 92.54 -14.96 58.83
N ASN A 1056 93.16 -15.57 59.85
CA ASN A 1056 93.08 -15.10 61.23
C ASN A 1056 94.43 -14.56 61.69
N HIS A 1057 94.50 -13.25 61.90
CA HIS A 1057 95.69 -12.60 62.42
C HIS A 1057 95.67 -12.52 63.95
N LYS A 1058 96.80 -12.76 64.61
CA LYS A 1058 96.96 -12.58 66.06
C LYS A 1058 98.33 -12.02 66.40
N SER A 1059 98.34 -10.90 67.09
CA SER A 1059 99.52 -10.13 67.49
C SER A 1059 99.56 -9.90 68.99
N GLU A 1060 100.76 -9.86 69.56
CA GLU A 1060 100.98 -9.48 70.96
C GLU A 1060 100.77 -7.96 71.16
N ALA A 1061 100.34 -7.55 72.35
CA ALA A 1061 99.84 -6.19 72.62
C ALA A 1061 100.94 -5.21 73.11
N PRO A 1062 101.13 -4.04 72.47
CA PRO A 1062 101.99 -2.95 72.96
C PRO A 1062 101.31 -2.03 74.01
N PRO A 1063 102.07 -1.20 74.74
CA PRO A 1063 101.56 -0.23 75.73
C PRO A 1063 100.89 1.03 75.11
N PRO A 1064 100.18 1.87 75.91
CA PRO A 1064 99.02 2.63 75.40
C PRO A 1064 99.18 4.14 75.14
N SER A 1065 98.16 4.67 74.43
CA SER A 1065 97.54 6.02 74.50
C SER A 1065 98.00 7.21 73.62
N ASP A 1066 96.99 8.05 73.33
CA ASP A 1066 97.00 9.46 72.86
C ASP A 1066 97.26 9.80 71.35
N PRO A 1067 96.76 10.98 70.84
CA PRO A 1067 96.03 10.99 69.56
C PRO A 1067 96.38 12.14 68.58
N ALA A 1068 95.57 12.22 67.51
CA ALA A 1068 95.21 13.42 66.71
C ALA A 1068 96.08 13.87 65.49
N ASP A 1069 95.42 13.78 64.31
CA ASP A 1069 95.19 14.86 63.32
C ASP A 1069 96.20 15.15 62.16
N THR A 1070 95.61 15.76 61.11
CA THR A 1070 96.12 16.64 60.04
C THR A 1070 96.24 16.14 58.57
N HIS A 1071 95.24 16.54 57.74
CA HIS A 1071 95.39 17.31 56.48
C HIS A 1071 95.87 16.55 55.19
N VAL A 1072 95.55 16.81 53.89
CA VAL A 1072 94.76 17.75 53.01
C VAL A 1072 95.36 17.59 51.56
N PRO A 1073 94.76 17.92 50.38
CA PRO A 1073 93.37 18.02 49.89
C PRO A 1073 93.13 17.59 48.38
N GLN A 1074 91.92 17.89 47.83
CA GLN A 1074 91.55 18.20 46.41
C GLN A 1074 91.55 17.16 45.24
N GLU A 1075 90.75 17.51 44.21
CA GLU A 1075 90.57 16.92 42.85
C GLU A 1075 91.75 17.27 41.87
N PRO A 1076 91.78 16.99 40.52
CA PRO A 1076 90.72 16.51 39.59
C PRO A 1076 91.11 15.62 38.35
N SER A 1077 90.10 15.35 37.49
CA SER A 1077 90.13 15.33 36.00
C SER A 1077 90.47 14.08 35.14
N ARG A 1078 89.41 13.57 34.46
CA ARG A 1078 89.16 13.49 32.98
C ARG A 1078 90.11 12.75 31.98
N THR A 1079 89.51 12.35 30.84
CA THR A 1079 90.06 11.77 29.56
C THR A 1079 90.30 10.25 29.54
N GLY A 1080 90.20 9.52 28.41
CA GLY A 1080 89.65 9.82 27.07
C GLY A 1080 90.09 8.84 25.95
N ALA A 1081 89.32 8.72 24.84
CA ALA A 1081 89.63 7.99 23.58
C ALA A 1081 89.70 6.42 23.69
N ASP A 1082 89.67 5.56 22.64
CA ASP A 1082 89.28 5.56 21.20
C ASP A 1082 89.33 4.08 20.66
N ASN A 1083 88.79 3.59 19.52
CA ASN A 1083 87.73 4.04 18.58
C ASN A 1083 87.29 2.87 17.61
N SER A 1084 86.06 2.93 17.07
CA SER A 1084 85.62 2.36 15.75
C SER A 1084 85.58 0.82 15.55
N PHE A 1085 84.88 0.21 14.56
CA PHE A 1085 84.05 0.59 13.37
C PHE A 1085 83.26 -0.72 12.99
N TRP A 1086 82.05 -0.88 12.40
CA TRP A 1086 80.99 -0.12 11.68
C TRP A 1086 79.59 -0.58 12.22
N ALA A 1087 78.40 -0.03 11.97
CA ALA A 1087 77.76 0.83 10.93
C ALA A 1087 77.25 0.12 9.66
N PRO A 1088 76.14 0.56 8.99
CA PRO A 1088 75.17 1.65 9.29
C PRO A 1088 73.65 1.21 9.32
N SER A 1089 72.77 1.70 10.22
CA SER A 1089 71.83 2.86 10.10
C SER A 1089 70.45 2.60 9.43
N LEU A 1090 69.32 3.28 9.73
CA LEU A 1090 68.82 4.02 10.92
C LEU A 1090 67.27 4.24 10.82
N LEU A 1091 66.65 4.74 11.91
CA LEU A 1091 65.21 5.04 12.13
C LEU A 1091 64.63 6.21 11.28
N MET A 1092 63.29 6.32 11.15
CA MET A 1092 62.43 7.25 11.96
C MET A 1092 61.17 7.84 11.27
N VAL A 1093 60.16 8.07 12.12
CA VAL A 1093 58.79 8.63 11.98
C VAL A 1093 58.70 10.04 11.34
N ILE A 1094 57.54 10.41 10.74
CA ILE A 1094 56.74 11.70 10.89
C ILE A 1094 55.93 12.13 9.63
N SER A 1095 54.59 12.06 9.76
CA SER A 1095 53.53 13.06 9.47
C SER A 1095 53.22 13.74 8.10
N LEU A 1096 51.91 13.77 7.81
CA LEU A 1096 51.05 14.82 7.19
C LEU A 1096 50.98 15.13 5.66
N CYS A 1097 49.71 15.34 5.26
CA CYS A 1097 49.15 16.24 4.22
C CYS A 1097 49.17 15.91 2.70
N SER A 1098 47.98 16.06 2.13
CA SER A 1098 47.54 15.86 0.74
C SER A 1098 47.85 17.06 -0.20
N PHE A 1099 47.93 16.83 -1.53
CA PHE A 1099 47.00 17.44 -2.51
C PHE A 1099 47.13 16.89 -3.96
N VAL A 1100 45.97 16.57 -4.57
CA VAL A 1100 45.49 16.78 -5.97
C VAL A 1100 46.48 16.91 -7.16
N LEU A 1101 46.21 16.25 -8.31
CA LEU A 1101 46.06 16.82 -9.68
C LEU A 1101 45.95 15.78 -10.84
N LEU A 1102 45.10 16.06 -11.85
CA LEU A 1102 45.22 15.73 -13.32
C LEU A 1102 45.23 14.25 -13.79
N LEU A 1103 44.94 13.86 -15.06
CA LEU A 1103 43.97 14.28 -16.12
C LEU A 1103 43.96 13.18 -17.24
N LEU A 1104 43.00 13.23 -18.20
CA LEU A 1104 42.90 12.48 -19.49
C LEU A 1104 42.60 10.96 -19.36
N ASP A 1105 41.64 10.32 -20.05
CA ASP A 1105 41.01 10.37 -21.40
C ASP A 1105 41.67 9.47 -22.47
N SER A 1106 40.98 8.37 -22.86
CA SER A 1106 40.55 8.13 -24.27
C SER A 1106 39.81 6.80 -24.53
N ARG A 1107 38.50 6.90 -24.87
CA ARG A 1107 37.73 6.22 -25.96
C ARG A 1107 38.04 4.74 -26.30
N LYS A 1108 37.10 3.78 -26.12
CA LYS A 1108 35.86 3.46 -26.90
C LYS A 1108 36.05 2.93 -28.35
N TYR A 1109 35.83 1.63 -28.55
CA TYR A 1109 35.14 0.94 -29.67
C TYR A 1109 34.64 -0.41 -29.08
N ARG A 1110 33.39 -0.91 -29.15
CA ARG A 1110 32.31 -1.05 -30.17
C ARG A 1110 32.65 -1.99 -31.35
N TYR A 1111 32.21 -3.25 -31.27
CA TYR A 1111 31.02 -3.73 -32.02
C TYR A 1111 30.41 -5.05 -31.46
N GLN A 1112 29.33 -5.51 -32.09
CA GLN A 1112 28.32 -6.55 -31.74
C GLN A 1112 28.42 -7.74 -32.77
N PRO A 1113 27.57 -8.81 -32.80
CA PRO A 1113 26.48 -9.27 -31.89
C PRO A 1113 26.37 -10.83 -31.71
N GLU A 1114 25.20 -11.29 -31.21
CA GLU A 1114 24.42 -12.50 -31.60
C GLU A 1114 24.48 -13.88 -30.87
N HIS A 1115 23.32 -14.17 -30.23
CA HIS A 1115 22.48 -15.40 -30.32
C HIS A 1115 22.72 -16.70 -29.50
N LEU A 1116 21.56 -17.32 -29.15
CA LEU A 1116 21.30 -18.69 -28.64
C LEU A 1116 21.69 -18.94 -27.14
N GLN A 1117 20.96 -19.72 -26.33
CA GLN A 1117 19.65 -20.39 -26.45
C GLN A 1117 19.11 -20.78 -25.05
N LYS A 1118 17.79 -20.71 -24.83
CA LYS A 1118 17.00 -21.41 -23.77
C LYS A 1118 17.42 -21.15 -22.29
N HIS A 1119 16.49 -21.11 -21.33
CA HIS A 1119 15.25 -21.88 -21.26
C HIS A 1119 14.02 -21.05 -20.86
#